data_AF-A0A2S7N2D0-F1
#
_entry.id   AF-A0A2S7N2D0-F1
#
_cell.length_a   1.000
_cell.length_b   1.000
_cell.length_c   1.000
_cell.angle_alpha   90.00
_cell.angle_beta   90.00
_cell.angle_gamma   90.00
#
_symmetry.space_group_name_H-M   'P 1'
#
loop_
_entity.id
_entity.type
_entity.pdbx_description
1 polymer ?
#
loop_
_entity_poly.entity_id
_entity_poly.type
_entity_poly.pdbx_seq_one_letter_code
_entity_poly.pdbx_strand_id
1 'polypeptide(L)'
;MFTAKKFTSLLMITMLLLSSLPAVSFATELEDPAEKAIGTLISEDGEPIYLYETTAMDSPVLTQLDSDSEVIILEELEEYSHVQFVSADGNEIWDGYVKSENISANEDLLDTEKIIVSAEEEPAIEAEEVKPTVSLEESTGEAGISESAARLSGKALSGIAINAPTKTYASPSTSAKVIKSYAAGAVLKFYDYSTSWYQAKVKASGKWQTVYIQKSAVETLVPNPVQIEAIAKLNSTVMYQTPSTSAKAIKTYKQGYILKLYTYTASWYKANVQVDGKYQTAYVPKTSVVLPNPSSKAEKGIALKNPTSVYAYTSTNAKALKTYEAGSILKVYSYTDSWYRATIYVDGKKKTGYILKSHLEKVTEESTQQTGLAQKNPTKIYEKPSTTAGSLKTYAKNSVLKYRGYSANWYVTEIKVNGVNQTGYIKKSDVSSQTITNYGLTLDKAVSLQMKMSPVTDASNIRVSNDELLYRSRAASWDDSYWKSATAAQVRKYLDPENYTPGSREYYQFLILSEPAGTSATEINKNVLNEKGVLAGKAASFIQAASSNGINEVYLISHALLETANGTSPLATGIKYNGTTVYNMYGIGAYDHDPNGTGAKYAYNQGWTSVEKAIVGGAAFVAKSYIHAGQDTLYKMRWNPESMATKGYASHQYATDIGWAVKQTARMAQIYGLLTQYTLLYDIPSYKE
;
A
#
# COMPACT_ATOMS: atom_id res chain seq x y z
N MET A 1 -45.42 -16.38 16.85
CA MET A 1 -45.55 -17.57 15.99
C MET A 1 -44.24 -17.70 15.21
N PHE A 2 -43.42 -18.72 15.56
CA PHE A 2 -42.20 -19.25 14.90
C PHE A 2 -41.06 -18.27 14.48
N THR A 3 -39.78 -18.43 14.84
CA THR A 3 -39.03 -19.36 15.71
C THR A 3 -37.62 -18.79 15.93
N ALA A 4 -37.04 -19.06 17.09
CA ALA A 4 -35.69 -18.70 17.51
C ALA A 4 -34.58 -19.63 16.97
N LYS A 5 -33.36 -19.10 16.81
CA LYS A 5 -32.05 -19.80 16.92
C LYS A 5 -30.99 -18.74 17.27
N LYS A 6 -30.69 -18.52 18.56
CA LYS A 6 -29.51 -19.03 19.29
C LYS A 6 -28.26 -19.20 18.42
N PHE A 7 -27.33 -18.26 18.56
CA PHE A 7 -25.89 -18.53 18.40
C PHE A 7 -25.18 -18.08 19.67
N THR A 8 -24.42 -19.02 20.21
CA THR A 8 -23.80 -19.08 21.53
C THR A 8 -22.60 -18.15 21.64
N SER A 9 -22.56 -17.45 22.77
CA SER A 9 -21.41 -16.71 23.27
C SER A 9 -20.40 -17.71 23.84
N LEU A 10 -19.14 -17.67 23.38
CA LEU A 10 -18.02 -18.25 24.10
C LEU A 10 -16.80 -17.33 23.98
N LEU A 11 -16.69 -16.46 24.98
CA LEU A 11 -15.54 -15.62 25.29
C LEU A 11 -14.78 -16.35 26.40
N MET A 12 -13.65 -17.02 26.09
CA MET A 12 -12.69 -17.42 27.12
C MET A 12 -11.26 -17.56 26.55
N ILE A 13 -10.41 -16.65 27.04
CA ILE A 13 -9.04 -16.90 27.53
C ILE A 13 -7.96 -17.18 26.46
N THR A 14 -7.32 -16.09 26.04
CA THR A 14 -5.91 -16.04 25.64
C THR A 14 -5.07 -15.53 26.81
N MET A 15 -4.28 -16.39 27.47
CA MET A 15 -2.94 -16.08 28.01
C MET A 15 -2.35 -17.24 28.82
N LEU A 16 -1.04 -17.43 28.66
CA LEU A 16 -0.12 -18.32 29.39
C LEU A 16 -0.18 -19.82 29.06
N LEU A 17 0.79 -20.29 28.28
CA LEU A 17 1.85 -21.22 28.74
C LEU A 17 2.72 -21.65 27.54
N LEU A 18 3.84 -20.94 27.35
CA LEU A 18 5.02 -21.48 26.66
C LEU A 18 5.84 -22.23 27.70
N SER A 19 6.01 -23.54 27.56
CA SER A 19 7.25 -24.29 27.78
C SER A 19 6.99 -25.79 27.87
N SER A 20 7.92 -26.56 27.30
CA SER A 20 8.08 -28.03 27.37
C SER A 20 7.18 -28.89 26.46
N LEU A 21 7.75 -29.30 25.33
CA LEU A 21 7.51 -30.64 24.78
C LEU A 21 8.88 -31.28 24.46
N PRO A 22 9.02 -32.61 24.66
CA PRO A 22 10.30 -33.31 24.59
C PRO A 22 10.68 -33.71 23.15
N ALA A 23 11.98 -33.82 22.93
CA ALA A 23 12.57 -34.33 21.69
C ALA A 23 12.22 -35.82 21.51
N VAL A 24 11.63 -36.16 20.36
CA VAL A 24 11.48 -37.54 19.90
C VAL A 24 12.58 -37.81 18.87
N SER A 25 13.50 -38.67 19.26
CA SER A 25 14.49 -39.31 18.39
C SER A 25 13.78 -40.41 17.59
N PHE A 26 13.93 -40.40 16.26
CA PHE A 26 13.67 -41.56 15.43
C PHE A 26 14.99 -42.03 14.85
N ALA A 27 15.44 -43.19 15.35
CA ALA A 27 16.54 -43.94 14.80
C ALA A 27 16.12 -44.48 13.42
N THR A 28 16.96 -44.23 12.42
CA THR A 28 16.89 -44.85 11.10
C THR A 28 17.45 -46.26 11.17
N GLU A 29 16.58 -47.23 10.87
CA GLU A 29 16.93 -48.62 10.60
C GLU A 29 17.73 -48.67 9.28
N LEU A 30 18.87 -49.36 9.31
CA LEU A 30 19.78 -49.53 8.18
C LEU A 30 19.30 -50.75 7.37
N GLU A 31 18.70 -50.52 6.20
CA GLU A 31 18.53 -51.56 5.18
C GLU A 31 19.83 -51.73 4.37
N ASP A 32 20.24 -52.99 4.19
CA ASP A 32 21.33 -53.42 3.31
C ASP A 32 21.03 -53.03 1.84
N PRO A 33 22.05 -52.75 0.99
CA PRO A 33 21.80 -52.35 -0.38
C PRO A 33 21.30 -53.55 -1.19
N ALA A 34 20.04 -53.50 -1.61
CA ALA A 34 19.43 -54.45 -2.54
C ALA A 34 20.33 -54.70 -3.76
N GLU A 35 20.61 -55.98 -4.05
CA GLU A 35 21.14 -56.38 -5.35
C GLU A 35 20.20 -55.85 -6.45
N LYS A 36 20.77 -55.16 -7.43
CA LYS A 36 19.99 -54.50 -8.48
C LYS A 36 19.34 -55.54 -9.38
N ALA A 37 18.01 -55.63 -9.33
CA ALA A 37 17.23 -56.46 -10.24
C ALA A 37 17.35 -55.93 -11.68
N ILE A 38 17.65 -56.83 -12.62
CA ILE A 38 17.68 -56.54 -14.06
C ILE A 38 16.37 -57.05 -14.66
N GLY A 39 15.68 -56.19 -15.40
CA GLY A 39 14.46 -56.53 -16.13
C GLY A 39 14.67 -56.42 -17.65
N THR A 40 13.93 -57.23 -18.40
CA THR A 40 13.89 -57.14 -19.87
C THR A 40 12.56 -56.53 -20.29
N LEU A 41 12.61 -55.53 -21.19
CA LEU A 41 11.42 -54.87 -21.69
C LEU A 41 10.67 -55.75 -22.71
N ILE A 42 9.37 -55.92 -22.53
CA ILE A 42 8.50 -56.69 -23.42
C ILE A 42 7.37 -55.78 -23.94
N SER A 43 7.16 -55.79 -25.26
CA SER A 43 6.03 -55.12 -25.90
C SER A 43 4.93 -56.15 -26.17
N GLU A 44 3.74 -55.98 -25.57
CA GLU A 44 2.55 -56.71 -25.98
C GLU A 44 2.05 -56.15 -27.33
N ASP A 45 1.84 -57.03 -28.31
CA ASP A 45 1.25 -56.74 -29.63
C ASP A 45 1.95 -55.66 -30.50
N GLY A 46 3.20 -55.29 -30.19
CA GLY A 46 3.99 -54.34 -30.99
C GLY A 46 3.75 -52.87 -30.66
N GLU A 47 3.10 -52.57 -29.53
CA GLU A 47 2.91 -51.21 -29.03
C GLU A 47 4.24 -50.58 -28.56
N PRO A 48 4.46 -49.26 -28.76
CA PRO A 48 5.70 -48.60 -28.40
C PRO A 48 5.88 -48.50 -26.89
N ILE A 49 7.07 -48.86 -26.40
CA ILE A 49 7.45 -48.71 -24.99
C ILE A 49 8.03 -47.31 -24.80
N TYR A 50 7.44 -46.52 -23.91
CA TYR A 50 7.93 -45.16 -23.62
C TYR A 50 8.54 -45.11 -22.22
N LEU A 51 9.64 -44.34 -22.11
CA LEU A 51 10.23 -43.95 -20.85
C LEU A 51 9.75 -42.54 -20.48
N TYR A 52 9.07 -42.42 -19.35
CA TYR A 52 8.48 -41.17 -18.88
C TYR A 52 9.35 -40.50 -17.81
N GLU A 53 9.30 -39.17 -17.70
CA GLU A 53 10.06 -38.45 -16.67
C GLU A 53 9.46 -38.67 -15.26
N THR A 54 8.16 -38.93 -15.18
CA THR A 54 7.38 -39.14 -13.94
C THR A 54 6.19 -40.08 -14.19
N THR A 55 5.49 -40.51 -13.14
CA THR A 55 4.25 -41.32 -13.23
C THR A 55 2.97 -40.47 -13.47
N ALA A 56 3.09 -39.16 -13.69
CA ALA A 56 1.93 -38.29 -13.89
C ALA A 56 1.27 -38.52 -15.26
N MET A 57 -0.05 -38.34 -15.35
CA MET A 57 -0.83 -38.58 -16.58
C MET A 57 -0.39 -37.73 -17.79
N ASP A 58 0.25 -36.57 -17.55
CA ASP A 58 0.79 -35.66 -18.58
C ASP A 58 2.33 -35.69 -18.66
N SER A 59 2.96 -36.76 -18.15
CA SER A 59 4.41 -36.86 -18.08
C SER A 59 5.08 -36.80 -19.46
N PRO A 60 6.14 -35.99 -19.63
CA PRO A 60 6.92 -35.97 -20.84
C PRO A 60 7.55 -37.34 -21.14
N VAL A 61 7.45 -37.77 -22.39
CA VAL A 61 8.21 -38.92 -22.90
C VAL A 61 9.67 -38.48 -23.07
N LEU A 62 10.56 -39.11 -22.30
CA LEU A 62 12.01 -38.91 -22.40
C LEU A 62 12.55 -39.51 -23.69
N THR A 63 12.17 -40.76 -23.97
CA THR A 63 12.50 -41.48 -25.19
C THR A 63 11.55 -42.67 -25.40
N GLN A 64 11.50 -43.19 -26.63
CA GLN A 64 10.95 -44.51 -26.92
C GLN A 64 12.05 -45.56 -26.73
N LEU A 65 11.70 -46.72 -26.16
CA LEU A 65 12.58 -47.85 -25.92
C LEU A 65 12.18 -49.03 -26.82
N ASP A 66 13.17 -49.80 -27.26
CA ASP A 66 12.96 -51.00 -28.07
C ASP A 66 12.59 -52.19 -27.17
N SER A 67 11.75 -53.10 -27.67
CA SER A 67 11.50 -54.40 -27.03
C SER A 67 12.83 -55.18 -26.90
N ASP A 68 12.92 -56.03 -25.89
CA ASP A 68 14.11 -56.81 -25.49
C ASP A 68 15.27 -55.98 -24.92
N SER A 69 15.08 -54.66 -24.74
CA SER A 69 16.07 -53.81 -24.05
C SER A 69 16.20 -54.19 -22.58
N GLU A 70 17.43 -54.30 -22.08
CA GLU A 70 17.71 -54.48 -20.66
C GLU A 70 17.58 -53.15 -19.92
N VAL A 71 16.90 -53.18 -18.78
CA VAL A 71 16.77 -52.06 -17.86
C VAL A 71 17.16 -52.48 -16.45
N ILE A 72 17.76 -51.55 -15.72
CA ILE A 72 18.01 -51.74 -14.28
C ILE A 72 16.76 -51.25 -13.55
N ILE A 73 16.14 -52.13 -12.78
CA ILE A 73 15.00 -51.78 -11.93
C ILE A 73 15.55 -51.09 -10.68
N LEU A 74 15.16 -49.83 -10.49
CA LEU A 74 15.57 -49.01 -9.35
C LEU A 74 14.53 -49.02 -8.24
N GLU A 75 13.25 -49.10 -8.61
CA GLU A 75 12.11 -49.20 -7.70
C GLU A 75 10.92 -49.84 -8.45
N GLU A 76 10.28 -50.83 -7.84
CA GLU A 76 9.06 -51.44 -8.39
C GLU A 76 7.83 -50.76 -7.79
N LEU A 77 6.98 -50.19 -8.63
CA LEU A 77 5.67 -49.67 -8.22
C LEU A 77 4.56 -50.40 -8.98
N GLU A 78 3.34 -50.26 -8.48
CA GLU A 78 2.17 -51.02 -8.93
C GLU A 78 1.85 -50.83 -10.43
N GLU A 79 1.88 -49.59 -10.93
CA GLU A 79 1.57 -49.27 -12.34
C GLU A 79 2.82 -48.96 -13.19
N TYR A 80 3.88 -48.43 -12.56
CA TYR A 80 5.12 -48.03 -13.24
C TYR A 80 6.34 -48.42 -12.42
N SER A 81 7.36 -49.01 -13.04
CA SER A 81 8.66 -49.22 -12.38
C SER A 81 9.60 -48.08 -12.72
N HIS A 82 10.32 -47.59 -11.71
CA HIS A 82 11.44 -46.68 -11.92
C HIS A 82 12.62 -47.48 -12.46
N VAL A 83 13.06 -47.13 -13.65
CA VAL A 83 14.10 -47.86 -14.36
C VAL A 83 15.19 -46.94 -14.87
N GLN A 84 16.38 -47.50 -14.98
CA GLN A 84 17.48 -46.89 -15.71
C GLN A 84 17.74 -47.68 -16.98
N PHE A 85 17.60 -47.00 -18.11
CA PHE A 85 17.94 -47.50 -19.43
C PHE A 85 19.28 -46.92 -19.88
N VAL A 86 20.13 -47.77 -20.45
CA VAL A 86 21.39 -47.36 -21.05
C VAL A 86 21.32 -47.72 -22.54
N SER A 87 21.51 -46.74 -23.41
CA SER A 87 21.55 -46.99 -24.85
C SER A 87 22.63 -48.00 -25.19
N ALA A 88 22.44 -48.78 -26.27
CA ALA A 88 23.37 -49.84 -26.68
C ALA A 88 24.81 -49.35 -26.93
N ASP A 89 25.01 -48.06 -27.24
CA ASP A 89 26.32 -47.43 -27.42
C ASP A 89 26.91 -46.82 -26.12
N GLY A 90 26.15 -46.83 -25.02
CA GLY A 90 26.51 -46.33 -23.70
C GLY A 90 26.62 -44.80 -23.58
N ASN A 91 26.17 -44.05 -24.60
CA ASN A 91 26.29 -42.59 -24.64
C ASN A 91 25.10 -41.87 -24.03
N GLU A 92 23.93 -42.54 -23.97
CA GLU A 92 22.72 -42.02 -23.39
C GLU A 92 22.29 -42.92 -22.24
N ILE A 93 22.03 -42.31 -21.10
CA ILE A 93 21.50 -43.00 -19.94
C ILE A 93 20.27 -42.23 -19.53
N TRP A 94 19.15 -42.92 -19.62
CA TRP A 94 17.86 -42.38 -19.30
C TRP A 94 17.38 -42.99 -17.98
N ASP A 95 16.83 -42.14 -17.14
CA ASP A 95 16.34 -42.47 -15.81
C ASP A 95 14.90 -41.97 -15.79
N GLY A 96 13.95 -42.88 -15.58
CA GLY A 96 12.55 -42.58 -15.76
C GLY A 96 11.66 -43.78 -15.47
N TYR A 97 10.38 -43.62 -15.76
CA TYR A 97 9.36 -44.59 -15.44
C TYR A 97 8.92 -45.32 -16.70
N VAL A 98 8.91 -46.64 -16.64
CA VAL A 98 8.27 -47.51 -17.65
C VAL A 98 7.10 -48.20 -16.97
N LYS A 99 6.03 -48.49 -17.70
CA LYS A 99 4.92 -49.25 -17.12
C LYS A 99 5.39 -50.62 -16.62
N SER A 100 4.97 -51.01 -15.43
CA SER A 100 5.43 -52.27 -14.80
C SER A 100 5.05 -53.50 -15.63
N GLU A 101 3.92 -53.44 -16.35
CA GLU A 101 3.45 -54.49 -17.28
C GLU A 101 4.42 -54.77 -18.44
N ASN A 102 5.30 -53.81 -18.78
CA ASN A 102 6.26 -53.95 -19.88
C ASN A 102 7.60 -54.55 -19.42
N ILE A 103 7.73 -55.08 -18.21
CA ILE A 103 8.99 -55.59 -17.64
C ILE A 103 8.83 -57.05 -17.23
N SER A 104 9.71 -57.93 -17.72
CA SER A 104 9.86 -59.31 -17.22
C SER A 104 11.12 -59.42 -16.35
N ALA A 105 10.98 -59.83 -15.10
CA ALA A 105 12.08 -60.08 -14.17
C ALA A 105 12.58 -61.53 -14.27
N ASN A 106 13.90 -61.75 -14.16
CA ASN A 106 14.53 -63.07 -14.26
C ASN A 106 14.72 -63.66 -12.84
N GLU A 107 13.77 -64.47 -12.36
CA GLU A 107 13.88 -65.26 -11.12
C GLU A 107 14.48 -66.64 -11.43
N ASP A 108 15.80 -66.82 -11.41
CA ASP A 108 16.40 -68.16 -11.35
C ASP A 108 17.87 -68.08 -10.89
N LEU A 109 18.10 -68.27 -9.59
CA LEU A 109 19.33 -68.81 -8.96
C LEU A 109 19.11 -68.98 -7.45
N LEU A 110 18.30 -69.96 -7.04
CA LEU A 110 18.22 -70.44 -5.66
C LEU A 110 18.21 -71.97 -5.67
N ASP A 111 19.29 -72.61 -5.21
CA ASP A 111 19.22 -74.01 -4.82
C ASP A 111 20.17 -74.35 -3.66
N THR A 112 19.55 -74.80 -2.55
CA THR A 112 20.06 -75.67 -1.45
C THR A 112 21.23 -75.16 -0.57
N GLU A 113 21.38 -75.42 0.72
CA GLU A 113 20.62 -76.11 1.77
C GLU A 113 21.34 -75.78 3.12
N LYS A 114 20.58 -75.56 4.21
CA LYS A 114 20.77 -76.16 5.56
C LYS A 114 22.09 -75.98 6.37
N ILE A 115 22.00 -75.31 7.53
CA ILE A 115 22.14 -75.85 8.92
C ILE A 115 22.77 -74.84 9.94
N ILE A 116 21.93 -74.37 10.89
CA ILE A 116 22.03 -74.31 12.38
C ILE A 116 23.48 -74.26 12.98
N VAL A 117 23.89 -73.37 13.92
CA VAL A 117 23.57 -73.31 15.37
C VAL A 117 24.35 -72.15 16.06
N SER A 118 23.68 -71.47 17.02
CA SER A 118 24.10 -70.70 18.24
C SER A 118 25.29 -69.71 18.18
N ALA A 119 25.15 -68.41 18.50
CA ALA A 119 24.70 -67.73 19.73
C ALA A 119 25.73 -67.69 20.88
N GLU A 120 25.78 -66.51 21.53
CA GLU A 120 26.44 -66.10 22.78
C GLU A 120 27.96 -65.79 22.69
N GLU A 121 28.49 -64.72 23.26
CA GLU A 121 28.00 -63.71 24.22
C GLU A 121 28.95 -62.49 24.19
N GLU A 122 28.46 -61.37 24.73
CA GLU A 122 29.11 -60.08 25.05
C GLU A 122 30.36 -60.21 26.00
N PRO A 123 30.98 -59.16 26.60
CA PRO A 123 30.71 -57.71 26.59
C PRO A 123 31.92 -56.73 26.55
N ALA A 124 31.57 -55.50 26.19
CA ALA A 124 31.74 -54.19 26.88
C ALA A 124 33.00 -53.76 27.66
N ILE A 125 33.11 -52.41 27.72
CA ILE A 125 33.60 -51.48 28.78
C ILE A 125 34.57 -50.45 28.15
N GLU A 126 34.11 -49.22 27.87
CA GLU A 126 34.18 -47.98 28.71
C GLU A 126 35.63 -47.46 28.90
N ALA A 127 36.02 -46.37 28.23
CA ALA A 127 35.80 -44.95 28.58
C ALA A 127 36.98 -44.36 29.39
N GLU A 128 37.65 -43.33 28.86
CA GLU A 128 38.06 -42.17 29.67
C GLU A 128 38.57 -40.99 28.82
N GLU A 129 38.50 -39.83 29.45
CA GLU A 129 38.43 -38.47 28.94
C GLU A 129 39.78 -37.71 29.02
N VAL A 130 39.75 -36.49 28.48
CA VAL A 130 40.57 -35.29 28.79
C VAL A 130 41.75 -34.92 27.85
N LYS A 131 41.57 -33.71 27.29
CA LYS A 131 42.41 -32.81 26.45
C LYS A 131 43.65 -32.23 27.20
N PRO A 132 44.31 -31.14 26.72
CA PRO A 132 45.03 -30.87 25.46
C PRO A 132 46.43 -30.26 25.71
N THR A 133 47.33 -30.23 24.71
CA THR A 133 48.29 -29.11 24.59
C THR A 133 48.95 -29.03 23.22
N VAL A 134 49.12 -27.78 22.76
CA VAL A 134 49.70 -27.34 21.49
C VAL A 134 51.08 -26.73 21.75
N SER A 135 52.05 -27.09 20.92
CA SER A 135 53.27 -26.34 20.54
C SER A 135 54.12 -27.28 19.65
N LEU A 136 54.93 -26.91 18.65
CA LEU A 136 55.22 -25.70 17.88
C LEU A 136 56.12 -26.19 16.70
N GLU A 137 55.96 -25.58 15.52
CA GLU A 137 56.99 -25.32 14.49
C GLU A 137 57.79 -26.45 13.78
N GLU A 138 57.52 -26.50 12.46
CA GLU A 138 58.43 -26.50 11.31
C GLU A 138 59.38 -27.67 10.98
N SER A 139 59.17 -28.13 9.73
CA SER A 139 60.16 -28.22 8.63
C SER A 139 60.63 -29.61 8.18
N THR A 140 60.20 -29.90 6.95
CA THR A 140 60.87 -30.65 5.85
C THR A 140 60.94 -32.17 5.87
N GLY A 141 60.57 -32.77 4.74
CA GLY A 141 61.03 -34.11 4.33
C GLY A 141 59.93 -35.08 3.91
N GLU A 142 59.61 -35.03 2.62
CA GLU A 142 59.25 -36.15 1.73
C GLU A 142 58.24 -37.25 2.12
N ALA A 143 57.26 -37.38 1.23
CA ALA A 143 56.72 -38.64 0.72
C ALA A 143 56.12 -39.64 1.73
N GLY A 144 54.84 -39.43 2.03
CA GLY A 144 53.95 -40.46 2.59
C GLY A 144 52.68 -40.54 1.76
N ILE A 145 52.66 -41.43 0.79
CA ILE A 145 51.47 -41.83 0.03
C ILE A 145 50.56 -42.58 0.99
N SER A 146 49.34 -42.08 1.26
CA SER A 146 48.15 -42.90 1.56
C SER A 146 46.97 -42.01 1.94
N GLU A 147 46.18 -41.60 0.94
CA GLU A 147 44.72 -41.57 1.12
C GLU A 147 44.16 -42.71 0.25
N SER A 148 44.21 -43.88 0.88
CA SER A 148 43.21 -44.94 0.86
C SER A 148 42.13 -44.84 -0.22
N ALA A 149 42.05 -45.94 -0.99
CA ALA A 149 41.03 -46.24 -1.97
C ALA A 149 39.60 -45.98 -1.45
N ALA A 150 39.06 -44.80 -1.76
CA ALA A 150 37.62 -44.62 -1.78
C ALA A 150 37.08 -45.46 -2.95
N ARG A 151 36.39 -46.56 -2.61
CA ARG A 151 35.45 -47.21 -3.52
C ARG A 151 34.48 -46.15 -4.06
N LEU A 152 33.87 -46.39 -5.22
CA LEU A 152 32.74 -45.62 -5.75
C LEU A 152 31.53 -45.73 -4.80
N SER A 153 31.60 -45.18 -3.60
CA SER A 153 30.52 -45.13 -2.62
C SER A 153 30.04 -43.68 -2.55
N GLY A 154 29.01 -43.38 -3.31
CA GLY A 154 28.38 -42.06 -3.35
C GLY A 154 27.35 -41.97 -4.48
N LYS A 155 26.34 -41.12 -4.29
CA LYS A 155 25.33 -40.84 -5.32
C LYS A 155 26.00 -40.24 -6.55
N ALA A 156 25.73 -40.81 -7.73
CA ALA A 156 26.23 -40.28 -9.00
C ALA A 156 25.71 -38.84 -9.20
N LEU A 157 26.62 -37.91 -9.47
CA LEU A 157 26.31 -36.53 -9.80
C LEU A 157 26.37 -36.34 -11.31
N SER A 158 25.57 -35.39 -11.80
CA SER A 158 25.70 -34.86 -13.16
C SER A 158 26.03 -33.38 -13.10
N GLY A 159 26.83 -32.91 -14.05
CA GLY A 159 27.19 -31.51 -14.16
C GLY A 159 27.62 -31.13 -15.57
N ILE A 160 27.90 -29.85 -15.76
CA ILE A 160 28.37 -29.30 -17.03
C ILE A 160 29.83 -28.86 -16.91
N ALA A 161 30.61 -29.08 -17.96
CA ALA A 161 31.93 -28.46 -18.13
C ALA A 161 31.79 -26.94 -18.27
N ILE A 162 32.46 -26.14 -17.43
CA ILE A 162 32.39 -24.67 -17.54
C ILE A 162 33.53 -24.07 -18.38
N ASN A 163 34.68 -24.74 -18.40
CA ASN A 163 35.87 -24.28 -19.13
C ASN A 163 35.96 -24.97 -20.50
N ALA A 164 36.51 -24.28 -21.49
CA ALA A 164 36.86 -24.84 -22.79
C ALA A 164 38.39 -24.86 -22.97
N PRO A 165 39.07 -26.03 -22.95
CA PRO A 165 38.54 -27.35 -22.59
C PRO A 165 38.51 -27.60 -21.07
N THR A 166 37.52 -28.35 -20.61
CA THR A 166 37.52 -28.98 -19.28
C THR A 166 38.31 -30.28 -19.35
N LYS A 167 39.46 -30.31 -18.69
CA LYS A 167 40.40 -31.44 -18.71
C LYS A 167 40.06 -32.44 -17.62
N THR A 168 40.25 -33.72 -17.93
CA THR A 168 40.18 -34.83 -16.98
C THR A 168 41.55 -35.48 -16.85
N TYR A 169 41.92 -35.86 -15.64
CA TYR A 169 43.31 -36.18 -15.27
C TYR A 169 43.44 -37.63 -14.80
N ALA A 170 44.61 -38.23 -14.99
CA ALA A 170 44.90 -39.61 -14.58
C ALA A 170 44.97 -39.80 -13.04
N SER A 171 45.25 -38.73 -12.30
CA SER A 171 45.27 -38.66 -10.83
C SER A 171 44.70 -37.29 -10.37
N PRO A 172 44.32 -37.09 -9.09
CA PRO A 172 43.72 -35.84 -8.59
C PRO A 172 44.76 -34.71 -8.45
N SER A 173 45.43 -34.39 -9.56
CA SER A 173 46.40 -33.31 -9.70
C SER A 173 46.32 -32.68 -11.09
N THR A 174 46.40 -31.36 -11.18
CA THR A 174 46.42 -30.63 -12.47
C THR A 174 47.72 -30.79 -13.23
N SER A 175 48.78 -31.28 -12.59
CA SER A 175 50.05 -31.65 -13.25
C SER A 175 50.01 -33.07 -13.84
N ALA A 176 48.98 -33.86 -13.54
CA ALA A 176 48.86 -35.22 -14.05
C ALA A 176 48.54 -35.26 -15.56
N LYS A 177 48.76 -36.42 -16.18
CA LYS A 177 48.43 -36.64 -17.59
C LYS A 177 46.95 -36.37 -17.84
N VAL A 178 46.67 -35.53 -18.82
CA VAL A 178 45.30 -35.31 -19.32
C VAL A 178 44.87 -36.54 -20.10
N ILE A 179 43.75 -37.14 -19.69
CA ILE A 179 43.18 -38.34 -20.31
C ILE A 179 42.18 -37.96 -21.40
N LYS A 180 41.30 -37.00 -21.11
CA LYS A 180 40.29 -36.51 -22.06
C LYS A 180 39.94 -35.06 -21.76
N SER A 181 39.54 -34.34 -22.80
CA SER A 181 39.12 -32.95 -22.73
C SER A 181 37.70 -32.80 -23.26
N TYR A 182 36.90 -31.98 -22.61
CA TYR A 182 35.51 -31.71 -22.96
C TYR A 182 35.31 -30.24 -23.30
N ALA A 183 34.44 -29.97 -24.29
CA ALA A 183 34.03 -28.59 -24.60
C ALA A 183 33.19 -28.00 -23.46
N ALA A 184 33.19 -26.67 -23.33
CA ALA A 184 32.27 -26.01 -22.41
C ALA A 184 30.82 -26.34 -22.75
N GLY A 185 30.03 -26.61 -21.70
CA GLY A 185 28.65 -27.06 -21.77
C GLY A 185 28.47 -28.57 -21.99
N ALA A 186 29.53 -29.37 -22.11
CA ALA A 186 29.42 -30.82 -22.15
C ALA A 186 28.89 -31.36 -20.81
N VAL A 187 27.94 -32.30 -20.86
CA VAL A 187 27.39 -32.96 -19.67
C VAL A 187 28.33 -34.09 -19.25
N LEU A 188 28.63 -34.14 -17.96
CA LEU A 188 29.56 -35.09 -17.34
C LEU A 188 28.87 -35.77 -16.17
N LYS A 189 29.08 -37.09 -16.03
CA LYS A 189 28.71 -37.86 -14.85
C LYS A 189 29.96 -38.12 -14.01
N PHE A 190 29.87 -37.85 -12.72
CA PHE A 190 31.00 -37.96 -11.80
C PHE A 190 30.52 -38.22 -10.37
N TYR A 191 31.43 -38.68 -9.53
CA TYR A 191 31.22 -38.98 -8.12
C TYR A 191 32.07 -38.05 -7.29
N ASP A 192 31.60 -37.73 -6.09
CA ASP A 192 32.44 -37.01 -5.14
C ASP A 192 33.69 -37.85 -4.79
N TYR A 193 34.83 -37.19 -4.66
CA TYR A 193 36.11 -37.82 -4.36
C TYR A 193 36.85 -37.07 -3.25
N SER A 194 36.98 -35.75 -3.37
CA SER A 194 37.58 -34.91 -2.33
C SER A 194 37.02 -33.50 -2.36
N THR A 195 37.48 -32.64 -1.44
CA THR A 195 37.05 -31.23 -1.37
C THR A 195 37.27 -30.46 -2.69
N SER A 196 38.26 -30.87 -3.50
CA SER A 196 38.65 -30.17 -4.74
C SER A 196 38.47 -31.00 -6.00
N TRP A 197 38.17 -32.30 -5.88
CA TRP A 197 38.11 -33.22 -7.01
C TRP A 197 36.86 -34.06 -7.02
N TYR A 198 36.35 -34.28 -8.24
CA TYR A 198 35.44 -35.37 -8.56
C TYR A 198 36.21 -36.52 -9.23
N GLN A 199 35.64 -37.72 -9.18
CA GLN A 199 36.11 -38.88 -9.92
C GLN A 199 35.07 -39.31 -10.96
N ALA A 200 35.49 -39.75 -12.14
CA ALA A 200 34.61 -40.23 -13.20
C ALA A 200 35.22 -41.42 -13.95
N LYS A 201 34.41 -42.15 -14.72
CA LYS A 201 34.90 -43.10 -15.72
C LYS A 201 34.68 -42.52 -17.11
N VAL A 202 35.73 -42.54 -17.94
CA VAL A 202 35.65 -42.08 -19.33
C VAL A 202 36.22 -43.14 -20.27
N LYS A 203 35.62 -43.30 -21.44
CA LYS A 203 36.17 -44.12 -22.52
C LYS A 203 37.22 -43.30 -23.26
N ALA A 204 38.48 -43.75 -23.21
CA ALA A 204 39.62 -43.17 -23.90
C ALA A 204 40.37 -44.30 -24.63
N SER A 205 40.62 -44.12 -25.93
CA SER A 205 41.25 -45.15 -26.79
C SER A 205 40.57 -46.52 -26.70
N GLY A 206 39.23 -46.55 -26.63
CA GLY A 206 38.43 -47.77 -26.57
C GLY A 206 38.32 -48.44 -25.19
N LYS A 207 39.09 -48.00 -24.17
CA LYS A 207 39.06 -48.58 -22.81
C LYS A 207 38.48 -47.60 -21.79
N TRP A 208 37.77 -48.13 -20.80
CA TRP A 208 37.30 -47.34 -19.66
C TRP A 208 38.48 -47.01 -18.73
N GLN A 209 38.64 -45.74 -18.39
CA GLN A 209 39.66 -45.24 -17.48
C GLN A 209 39.01 -44.40 -16.39
N THR A 210 39.44 -44.60 -15.15
CA THR A 210 39.12 -43.73 -14.03
C THR A 210 39.91 -42.42 -14.19
N VAL A 211 39.21 -41.30 -14.08
CA VAL A 211 39.78 -39.95 -14.23
C VAL A 211 39.28 -39.02 -13.13
N TYR A 212 39.99 -37.92 -12.94
CA TYR A 212 39.70 -36.91 -11.93
C TYR A 212 39.40 -35.56 -12.58
N ILE A 213 38.42 -34.83 -12.04
CA ILE A 213 37.93 -33.55 -12.57
C ILE A 213 37.98 -32.53 -11.44
N GLN A 214 38.56 -31.35 -11.66
CA GLN A 214 38.50 -30.30 -10.64
C GLN A 214 37.06 -29.84 -10.44
N LYS A 215 36.62 -29.72 -9.17
CA LYS A 215 35.27 -29.23 -8.87
C LYS A 215 35.02 -27.83 -9.44
N SER A 216 36.04 -26.97 -9.45
CA SER A 216 35.99 -25.63 -10.05
C SER A 216 35.90 -25.62 -11.58
N ALA A 217 36.04 -26.77 -12.25
CA ALA A 217 35.93 -26.88 -13.72
C ALA A 217 34.55 -27.38 -14.18
N VAL A 218 33.64 -27.68 -13.25
CA VAL A 218 32.28 -28.12 -13.55
C VAL A 218 31.25 -27.45 -12.65
N GLU A 219 30.03 -27.30 -13.15
CA GLU A 219 28.87 -26.92 -12.34
C GLU A 219 27.93 -28.12 -12.23
N THR A 220 27.48 -28.46 -11.02
CA THR A 220 26.50 -29.53 -10.82
C THR A 220 25.10 -29.12 -11.31
N LEU A 221 24.33 -30.10 -11.76
CA LEU A 221 22.93 -29.91 -12.11
C LEU A 221 22.09 -29.72 -10.84
N VAL A 222 21.05 -28.89 -10.93
CA VAL A 222 20.05 -28.74 -9.88
C VAL A 222 19.19 -30.01 -9.83
N PRO A 223 19.13 -30.72 -8.70
CA PRO A 223 18.23 -31.86 -8.55
C PRO A 223 16.78 -31.35 -8.57
N ASN A 224 15.89 -32.08 -9.25
CA ASN A 224 14.47 -31.74 -9.41
C ASN A 224 14.24 -30.31 -9.97
N PRO A 225 14.55 -30.07 -11.26
CA PRO A 225 14.35 -28.78 -11.91
C PRO A 225 12.92 -28.23 -11.74
N VAL A 226 12.80 -26.99 -11.27
CA VAL A 226 11.50 -26.31 -11.14
C VAL A 226 11.31 -25.30 -12.25
N GLN A 227 10.09 -25.20 -12.79
CA GLN A 227 9.73 -24.21 -13.79
C GLN A 227 9.55 -22.83 -13.13
N ILE A 228 10.15 -21.80 -13.73
CA ILE A 228 10.08 -20.41 -13.30
C ILE A 228 9.75 -19.48 -14.48
N GLU A 229 9.20 -18.31 -14.17
CA GLU A 229 9.06 -17.20 -15.11
C GLU A 229 10.26 -16.26 -14.99
N ALA A 230 10.85 -15.85 -16.10
CA ALA A 230 11.95 -14.90 -16.15
C ALA A 230 11.75 -13.90 -17.29
N ILE A 231 12.37 -12.73 -17.17
CA ILE A 231 12.27 -11.64 -18.14
C ILE A 231 13.62 -11.49 -18.84
N ALA A 232 13.63 -11.48 -20.17
CA ALA A 232 14.81 -11.16 -20.97
C ALA A 232 15.34 -9.77 -20.60
N LYS A 233 16.55 -9.70 -20.04
CA LYS A 233 17.15 -8.46 -19.52
C LYS A 233 17.81 -7.62 -20.61
N LEU A 234 18.36 -8.28 -21.64
CA LEU A 234 19.15 -7.67 -22.69
C LEU A 234 18.29 -7.33 -23.91
N ASN A 235 18.77 -6.41 -24.77
CA ASN A 235 18.15 -6.12 -26.06
C ASN A 235 17.98 -7.37 -26.93
N SER A 236 18.91 -8.31 -26.77
CA SER A 236 18.97 -9.60 -27.46
C SER A 236 19.43 -10.68 -26.45
N THR A 237 18.50 -11.29 -25.73
CA THR A 237 18.79 -12.44 -24.86
C THR A 237 18.84 -13.71 -25.71
N VAL A 238 20.02 -14.33 -25.79
CA VAL A 238 20.30 -15.49 -26.64
C VAL A 238 20.06 -16.79 -25.86
N MET A 239 19.43 -17.75 -26.52
CA MET A 239 19.28 -19.14 -26.08
C MET A 239 20.29 -20.00 -26.86
N TYR A 240 21.13 -20.75 -26.14
CA TYR A 240 22.24 -21.50 -26.68
C TYR A 240 21.95 -23.00 -26.75
N GLN A 241 22.59 -23.71 -27.69
CA GLN A 241 22.42 -25.16 -27.86
C GLN A 241 23.03 -26.00 -26.74
N THR A 242 24.11 -25.51 -26.13
CA THR A 242 24.69 -26.06 -24.90
C THR A 242 24.85 -24.91 -23.89
N PRO A 243 25.02 -25.19 -22.59
CA PRO A 243 25.18 -24.16 -21.56
C PRO A 243 26.59 -23.54 -21.62
N SER A 244 26.87 -22.89 -22.75
CA SER A 244 28.08 -22.13 -23.05
C SER A 244 27.72 -20.96 -23.96
N THR A 245 28.24 -19.77 -23.67
CA THR A 245 27.99 -18.56 -24.50
C THR A 245 28.74 -18.59 -25.84
N SER A 246 29.69 -19.51 -26.02
CA SER A 246 30.34 -19.78 -27.31
C SER A 246 29.58 -20.79 -28.18
N ALA A 247 28.54 -21.43 -27.65
CA ALA A 247 27.75 -22.40 -28.40
C ALA A 247 26.87 -21.74 -29.46
N LYS A 248 26.35 -22.55 -30.38
CA LYS A 248 25.42 -22.08 -31.41
C LYS A 248 24.17 -21.46 -30.77
N ALA A 249 23.80 -20.26 -31.24
CA ALA A 249 22.55 -19.62 -30.90
C ALA A 249 21.38 -20.38 -31.57
N ILE A 250 20.41 -20.80 -30.76
CA ILE A 250 19.18 -21.47 -31.21
C ILE A 250 18.07 -20.44 -31.45
N LYS A 251 17.92 -19.49 -30.53
CA LYS A 251 16.84 -18.49 -30.58
C LYS A 251 17.22 -17.25 -29.80
N THR A 252 16.63 -16.11 -30.17
CA THR A 252 16.87 -14.83 -29.51
C THR A 252 15.56 -14.17 -29.11
N TYR A 253 15.52 -13.60 -27.92
CA TYR A 253 14.38 -12.86 -27.40
C TYR A 253 14.74 -11.40 -27.16
N LYS A 254 13.80 -10.50 -27.48
CA LYS A 254 13.95 -9.06 -27.23
C LYS A 254 13.82 -8.77 -25.73
N GLN A 255 14.38 -7.63 -25.30
CA GLN A 255 14.24 -7.16 -23.92
C GLN A 255 12.77 -7.12 -23.47
N GLY A 256 12.52 -7.58 -22.24
CA GLY A 256 11.20 -7.61 -21.63
C GLY A 256 10.36 -8.83 -22.00
N TYR A 257 10.82 -9.68 -22.92
CA TYR A 257 10.10 -10.91 -23.26
C TYR A 257 10.04 -11.86 -22.06
N ILE A 258 8.90 -12.52 -21.89
CA ILE A 258 8.64 -13.44 -20.78
C ILE A 258 9.04 -14.85 -21.20
N LEU A 259 9.95 -15.46 -20.44
CA LEU A 259 10.52 -16.78 -20.68
C LEU A 259 10.03 -17.74 -19.60
N LYS A 260 9.60 -18.93 -20.02
CA LYS A 260 9.39 -20.07 -19.13
C LYS A 260 10.67 -20.90 -19.12
N LEU A 261 11.34 -20.92 -17.98
CA LEU A 261 12.65 -21.54 -17.81
C LEU A 261 12.59 -22.61 -16.71
N TYR A 262 13.55 -23.51 -16.70
CA TYR A 262 13.76 -24.48 -15.63
C TYR A 262 15.11 -24.20 -14.96
N THR A 263 15.17 -24.36 -13.63
CA THR A 263 16.45 -24.38 -12.92
C THR A 263 17.35 -25.47 -13.51
N TYR A 264 18.63 -25.16 -13.71
CA TYR A 264 19.53 -26.11 -14.37
C TYR A 264 20.90 -26.22 -13.70
N THR A 265 21.65 -25.12 -13.60
CA THR A 265 22.88 -25.07 -12.79
C THR A 265 22.95 -23.80 -11.95
N ALA A 266 24.08 -23.56 -11.27
CA ALA A 266 24.33 -22.30 -10.60
C ALA A 266 24.25 -21.11 -11.57
N SER A 267 24.79 -21.24 -12.79
CA SER A 267 24.91 -20.14 -13.76
C SER A 267 23.92 -20.19 -14.92
N TRP A 268 23.23 -21.31 -15.13
CA TRP A 268 22.38 -21.52 -16.29
C TRP A 268 20.95 -21.92 -15.94
N TYR A 269 20.02 -21.50 -16.80
CA TYR A 269 18.68 -22.07 -16.91
C TYR A 269 18.55 -22.89 -18.20
N LYS A 270 17.60 -23.83 -18.21
CA LYS A 270 17.21 -24.64 -19.37
C LYS A 270 15.81 -24.26 -19.83
N ALA A 271 15.50 -24.39 -21.12
CA ALA A 271 14.15 -24.23 -21.65
C ALA A 271 13.93 -25.11 -22.88
N ASN A 272 12.68 -25.47 -23.13
CA ASN A 272 12.26 -26.06 -24.41
C ASN A 272 11.73 -24.94 -25.31
N VAL A 273 12.41 -24.67 -26.42
CA VAL A 273 12.06 -23.60 -27.36
C VAL A 273 11.66 -24.20 -28.70
N GLN A 274 10.60 -23.66 -29.30
CA GLN A 274 10.20 -24.05 -30.64
C GLN A 274 11.02 -23.30 -31.70
N VAL A 275 11.64 -24.06 -32.60
CA VAL A 275 12.40 -23.59 -33.76
C VAL A 275 11.93 -24.39 -34.97
N ASP A 276 11.44 -23.69 -36.00
CA ASP A 276 10.89 -24.29 -37.23
C ASP A 276 9.85 -25.38 -36.96
N GLY A 277 8.97 -25.13 -35.99
CA GLY A 277 7.89 -26.05 -35.60
C GLY A 277 8.30 -27.16 -34.62
N LYS A 278 9.61 -27.43 -34.44
CA LYS A 278 10.13 -28.49 -33.55
C LYS A 278 10.62 -27.94 -32.22
N TYR A 279 10.40 -28.69 -31.14
CA TYR A 279 10.94 -28.35 -29.82
C TYR A 279 12.42 -28.73 -29.73
N GLN A 280 13.23 -27.81 -29.23
CA GLN A 280 14.65 -28.02 -28.96
C GLN A 280 14.97 -27.55 -27.54
N THR A 281 15.82 -28.31 -26.85
CA THR A 281 16.41 -27.86 -25.58
C THR A 281 17.38 -26.71 -25.86
N ALA A 282 17.27 -25.64 -25.08
CA ALA A 282 18.19 -24.51 -25.13
C ALA A 282 18.50 -23.99 -23.72
N TYR A 283 19.62 -23.29 -23.61
CA TYR A 283 20.18 -22.82 -22.34
C TYR A 283 20.36 -21.31 -22.35
N VAL A 284 20.15 -20.67 -21.21
CA VAL A 284 20.29 -19.22 -21.06
C VAL A 284 21.06 -18.86 -19.79
N PRO A 285 22.05 -17.94 -19.85
CA PRO A 285 22.77 -17.52 -18.65
C PRO A 285 21.83 -16.78 -17.69
N LYS A 286 21.89 -17.07 -16.39
CA LYS A 286 21.09 -16.37 -15.37
C LYS A 286 21.30 -14.85 -15.39
N THR A 287 22.51 -14.40 -15.74
CA THR A 287 22.89 -12.98 -15.85
C THR A 287 22.17 -12.22 -16.97
N SER A 288 21.61 -12.94 -17.95
CA SER A 288 20.90 -12.38 -19.11
C SER A 288 19.39 -12.25 -18.94
N VAL A 289 18.88 -12.64 -17.76
CA VAL A 289 17.47 -12.58 -17.39
C VAL A 289 17.31 -11.93 -16.01
N VAL A 290 16.09 -11.53 -15.67
CA VAL A 290 15.71 -11.08 -14.33
C VAL A 290 14.43 -11.79 -13.90
N LEU A 291 14.35 -12.18 -12.63
CA LEU A 291 13.15 -12.81 -12.10
C LEU A 291 12.13 -11.73 -11.67
N PRO A 292 10.86 -11.86 -12.06
CA PRO A 292 9.81 -10.99 -11.55
C PRO A 292 9.49 -11.30 -10.09
N ASN A 293 8.85 -10.35 -9.41
CA ASN A 293 8.31 -10.55 -8.06
C ASN A 293 6.81 -10.18 -8.04
N PRO A 294 5.94 -11.06 -8.58
CA PRO A 294 4.52 -10.78 -8.69
C PRO A 294 3.85 -10.74 -7.31
N SER A 295 3.15 -9.65 -7.01
CA SER A 295 2.26 -9.57 -5.86
C SER A 295 0.99 -10.40 -6.09
N SER A 296 0.54 -11.10 -5.06
CA SER A 296 -0.78 -11.76 -5.03
C SER A 296 -1.92 -10.76 -4.77
N LYS A 297 -1.61 -9.61 -4.16
CA LYS A 297 -2.58 -8.58 -3.83
C LYS A 297 -2.88 -7.72 -5.06
N ALA A 298 -4.16 -7.66 -5.41
CA ALA A 298 -4.63 -6.78 -6.47
C ALA A 298 -4.63 -5.31 -5.99
N GLU A 299 -4.28 -4.42 -6.91
CA GLU A 299 -4.32 -2.97 -6.74
C GLU A 299 -5.22 -2.36 -7.83
N LYS A 300 -5.67 -1.12 -7.60
CA LYS A 300 -6.37 -0.31 -8.60
C LYS A 300 -5.43 0.78 -9.10
N GLY A 301 -5.32 0.94 -10.41
CA GLY A 301 -4.55 1.99 -11.06
C GLY A 301 -5.42 2.83 -12.01
N ILE A 302 -5.32 4.15 -11.92
CA ILE A 302 -5.96 5.11 -12.80
C ILE A 302 -5.09 5.27 -14.05
N ALA A 303 -5.64 5.03 -15.24
CA ALA A 303 -4.95 5.27 -16.51
C ALA A 303 -4.61 6.75 -16.71
N LEU A 304 -3.31 7.08 -16.86
CA LEU A 304 -2.85 8.47 -16.99
C LEU A 304 -2.76 8.96 -18.45
N LYS A 305 -2.56 8.06 -19.41
CA LYS A 305 -2.41 8.40 -20.84
C LYS A 305 -3.69 8.16 -21.60
N ASN A 306 -3.87 8.88 -22.71
CA ASN A 306 -4.95 8.64 -23.65
C ASN A 306 -4.40 8.25 -25.04
N PRO A 307 -4.34 6.95 -25.40
CA PRO A 307 -4.66 5.78 -24.58
C PRO A 307 -3.51 5.30 -23.68
N THR A 308 -3.85 4.64 -22.56
CA THR A 308 -2.94 3.77 -21.81
C THR A 308 -2.95 2.36 -22.40
N SER A 309 -1.79 1.86 -22.81
CA SER A 309 -1.64 0.55 -23.44
C SER A 309 -1.32 -0.57 -22.44
N VAL A 310 -1.87 -1.75 -22.69
CA VAL A 310 -1.51 -3.03 -22.06
C VAL A 310 -0.74 -3.87 -23.06
N TYR A 311 0.50 -4.20 -22.72
CA TYR A 311 1.47 -4.82 -23.61
C TYR A 311 1.53 -6.34 -23.44
N ALA A 312 1.95 -7.06 -24.48
CA ALA A 312 2.07 -8.52 -24.45
C ALA A 312 3.20 -9.03 -23.55
N TYR A 313 4.22 -8.22 -23.30
CA TYR A 313 5.35 -8.49 -22.41
C TYR A 313 5.90 -7.16 -21.87
N THR A 314 6.88 -7.16 -20.95
CA THR A 314 7.33 -5.95 -20.23
C THR A 314 8.25 -5.06 -21.08
N SER A 315 7.74 -4.59 -22.21
CA SER A 315 8.39 -3.63 -23.10
C SER A 315 7.33 -2.76 -23.78
N THR A 316 7.56 -1.45 -23.89
CA THR A 316 6.68 -0.55 -24.63
C THR A 316 6.74 -0.74 -26.14
N ASN A 317 7.77 -1.44 -26.64
CA ASN A 317 7.89 -1.83 -28.03
C ASN A 317 7.15 -3.14 -28.34
N ALA A 318 6.57 -3.79 -27.33
CA ALA A 318 5.74 -4.97 -27.53
C ALA A 318 4.41 -4.60 -28.19
N LYS A 319 3.77 -5.60 -28.81
CA LYS A 319 2.39 -5.45 -29.30
C LYS A 319 1.46 -5.04 -28.16
N ALA A 320 0.73 -3.94 -28.35
CA ALA A 320 -0.38 -3.58 -27.48
C ALA A 320 -1.51 -4.60 -27.67
N LEU A 321 -1.89 -5.27 -26.59
CA LEU A 321 -3.00 -6.22 -26.57
C LEU A 321 -4.35 -5.52 -26.42
N LYS A 322 -4.38 -4.41 -25.68
CA LYS A 322 -5.56 -3.60 -25.41
C LYS A 322 -5.17 -2.19 -24.98
N THR A 323 -6.04 -1.22 -25.22
CA THR A 323 -5.89 0.17 -24.79
C THR A 323 -7.07 0.60 -23.91
N TYR A 324 -6.82 1.58 -23.04
CA TYR A 324 -7.81 2.17 -22.15
C TYR A 324 -7.72 3.69 -22.22
N GLU A 325 -8.86 4.37 -22.23
CA GLU A 325 -8.90 5.83 -22.14
C GLU A 325 -8.37 6.32 -20.79
N ALA A 326 -7.85 7.55 -20.76
CA ALA A 326 -7.43 8.21 -19.53
C ALA A 326 -8.57 8.25 -18.50
N GLY A 327 -8.23 8.04 -17.22
CA GLY A 327 -9.20 7.91 -16.12
C GLY A 327 -9.80 6.52 -15.95
N SER A 328 -9.54 5.56 -16.85
CA SER A 328 -9.99 4.18 -16.65
C SER A 328 -9.36 3.56 -15.40
N ILE A 329 -10.16 2.91 -14.56
CA ILE A 329 -9.69 2.20 -13.36
C ILE A 329 -9.36 0.76 -13.71
N LEU A 330 -8.11 0.37 -13.59
CA LEU A 330 -7.60 -0.96 -13.94
C LEU A 330 -7.24 -1.76 -12.70
N LYS A 331 -7.66 -3.03 -12.66
CA LYS A 331 -7.20 -4.00 -11.66
C LYS A 331 -5.84 -4.56 -12.10
N VAL A 332 -4.82 -4.33 -11.29
CA VAL A 332 -3.42 -4.66 -11.60
C VAL A 332 -2.73 -5.35 -10.43
N TYR A 333 -1.60 -5.99 -10.70
CA TYR A 333 -0.77 -6.67 -9.72
C TYR A 333 0.67 -6.22 -9.95
N SER A 334 1.37 -5.78 -8.90
CA SER A 334 2.80 -5.49 -9.00
C SER A 334 3.53 -6.70 -9.57
N TYR A 335 4.41 -6.49 -10.56
CA TYR A 335 5.08 -7.58 -11.28
C TYR A 335 6.60 -7.41 -11.25
N THR A 336 7.07 -6.20 -11.56
CA THR A 336 8.44 -5.75 -11.32
C THR A 336 8.41 -4.34 -10.73
N ASP A 337 9.58 -3.72 -10.51
CA ASP A 337 9.66 -2.33 -10.06
C ASP A 337 8.98 -1.37 -11.03
N SER A 338 9.10 -1.61 -12.34
CA SER A 338 8.59 -0.72 -13.39
C SER A 338 7.29 -1.20 -14.05
N TRP A 339 6.86 -2.44 -13.79
CA TRP A 339 5.71 -3.03 -14.46
C TRP A 339 4.68 -3.60 -13.51
N TYR A 340 3.42 -3.37 -13.86
CA TYR A 340 2.27 -4.14 -13.40
C TYR A 340 1.97 -5.28 -14.38
N ARG A 341 1.35 -6.35 -13.87
CA ARG A 341 0.64 -7.39 -14.62
C ARG A 341 -0.87 -7.19 -14.46
N ALA A 342 -1.62 -7.40 -15.51
CA ALA A 342 -3.07 -7.30 -15.54
C ALA A 342 -3.68 -8.51 -16.26
N THR A 343 -4.88 -8.91 -15.83
CA THR A 343 -5.75 -9.79 -16.60
C THR A 343 -6.66 -8.93 -17.46
N ILE A 344 -6.62 -9.14 -18.77
CA ILE A 344 -7.50 -8.47 -19.74
C ILE A 344 -8.29 -9.49 -20.54
N TYR A 345 -9.37 -9.02 -21.16
CA TYR A 345 -10.15 -9.80 -22.14
C TYR A 345 -9.97 -9.17 -23.52
N VAL A 346 -9.50 -9.98 -24.46
CA VAL A 346 -9.35 -9.66 -25.89
C VAL A 346 -10.15 -10.69 -26.65
N ASP A 347 -11.17 -10.25 -27.39
CA ASP A 347 -12.11 -11.11 -28.11
C ASP A 347 -12.75 -12.19 -27.22
N GLY A 348 -13.16 -11.80 -26.01
CA GLY A 348 -13.74 -12.70 -25.00
C GLY A 348 -12.74 -13.64 -24.30
N LYS A 349 -11.50 -13.73 -24.78
CA LYS A 349 -10.47 -14.61 -24.20
C LYS A 349 -9.63 -13.87 -23.17
N LYS A 350 -9.46 -14.50 -22.01
CA LYS A 350 -8.59 -14.02 -20.93
C LYS A 350 -7.13 -14.04 -21.41
N LYS A 351 -6.42 -12.92 -21.25
CA LYS A 351 -4.99 -12.79 -21.52
C LYS A 351 -4.30 -12.07 -20.37
N THR A 352 -3.05 -12.46 -20.14
CA THR A 352 -2.13 -11.72 -19.29
C THR A 352 -1.50 -10.61 -20.12
N GLY A 353 -1.45 -9.40 -19.56
CA GLY A 353 -0.75 -8.27 -20.17
C GLY A 353 -0.03 -7.44 -19.12
N TYR A 354 0.81 -6.52 -19.58
CA TYR A 354 1.73 -5.77 -18.74
C TYR A 354 1.58 -4.28 -18.98
N ILE A 355 1.63 -3.48 -17.91
CA ILE A 355 1.43 -2.02 -17.97
C ILE A 355 2.59 -1.36 -17.22
N LEU A 356 3.21 -0.34 -17.83
CA LEU A 356 4.20 0.47 -17.13
C LEU A 356 3.57 1.13 -15.91
N LYS A 357 4.24 1.06 -14.75
CA LYS A 357 3.74 1.72 -13.53
C LYS A 357 3.59 3.22 -13.72
N SER A 358 4.49 3.86 -14.45
CA SER A 358 4.42 5.29 -14.78
C SER A 358 3.23 5.69 -15.65
N HIS A 359 2.50 4.74 -16.23
CA HIS A 359 1.28 5.01 -16.98
C HIS A 359 0.02 4.94 -16.09
N LEU A 360 0.16 4.55 -14.83
CA LEU A 360 -0.93 4.45 -13.87
C LEU A 360 -0.65 5.30 -12.62
N GLU A 361 -1.69 5.91 -12.09
CA GLU A 361 -1.67 6.46 -10.74
C GLU A 361 -2.35 5.47 -9.78
N LYS A 362 -1.69 5.13 -8.68
CA LYS A 362 -2.22 4.18 -7.70
C LYS A 362 -3.41 4.80 -6.95
N VAL A 363 -4.48 4.02 -6.80
CA VAL A 363 -5.62 4.38 -5.95
C VAL A 363 -5.29 4.06 -4.49
N THR A 364 -5.51 5.04 -3.62
CA THR A 364 -5.28 5.01 -2.16
C THR A 364 -6.51 5.61 -1.47
N GLU A 365 -7.65 4.96 -1.65
CA GLU A 365 -8.94 5.47 -1.17
C GLU A 365 -8.97 5.55 0.36
N GLU A 366 -9.34 6.72 0.87
CA GLU A 366 -9.47 7.02 2.30
C GLU A 366 -10.94 6.97 2.72
N SER A 367 -11.22 6.59 3.97
CA SER A 367 -12.59 6.53 4.50
C SER A 367 -13.07 7.87 5.08
N THR A 368 -12.15 8.72 5.53
CA THR A 368 -12.47 9.97 6.21
C THR A 368 -13.06 10.99 5.23
N GLN A 369 -14.28 11.44 5.54
CA GLN A 369 -14.90 12.54 4.80
C GLN A 369 -14.22 13.86 5.14
N GLN A 370 -13.92 14.62 4.10
CA GLN A 370 -13.39 15.97 4.13
C GLN A 370 -14.39 16.93 3.50
N THR A 371 -14.24 18.20 3.84
CA THR A 371 -15.04 19.29 3.29
C THR A 371 -14.09 20.38 2.78
N GLY A 372 -14.38 20.96 1.61
CA GLY A 372 -13.58 22.04 1.03
C GLY A 372 -14.39 22.92 0.09
N LEU A 373 -13.80 24.06 -0.27
CA LEU A 373 -14.37 25.07 -1.17
C LEU A 373 -13.92 24.83 -2.60
N ALA A 374 -14.87 24.86 -3.55
CA ALA A 374 -14.61 24.89 -4.98
C ALA A 374 -13.74 26.09 -5.37
N GLN A 375 -12.59 25.85 -6.02
CA GLN A 375 -11.64 26.91 -6.36
C GLN A 375 -11.86 27.51 -7.76
N LYS A 376 -12.59 26.82 -8.64
CA LYS A 376 -12.87 27.26 -10.02
C LYS A 376 -14.34 27.61 -10.20
N ASN A 377 -14.62 28.44 -11.21
CA ASN A 377 -15.97 28.73 -11.65
C ASN A 377 -16.17 28.28 -13.12
N PRO A 378 -16.72 27.08 -13.39
CA PRO A 378 -17.11 26.06 -12.43
C PRO A 378 -15.99 25.09 -12.03
N THR A 379 -16.05 24.55 -10.80
CA THR A 379 -15.37 23.29 -10.42
C THR A 379 -16.22 22.11 -10.90
N LYS A 380 -15.58 21.14 -11.58
CA LYS A 380 -16.26 19.98 -12.18
C LYS A 380 -16.14 18.74 -11.27
N ILE A 381 -17.23 17.98 -11.21
CA ILE A 381 -17.23 16.59 -10.74
C ILE A 381 -17.21 15.69 -11.96
N TYR A 382 -16.12 14.95 -12.15
CA TYR A 382 -15.89 14.13 -13.33
C TYR A 382 -16.47 12.72 -13.17
N GLU A 383 -16.87 12.11 -14.28
CA GLU A 383 -17.34 10.70 -14.37
C GLU A 383 -16.21 9.69 -14.14
N LYS A 384 -14.98 10.08 -14.45
CA LYS A 384 -13.74 9.30 -14.25
C LYS A 384 -12.66 10.24 -13.70
N PRO A 385 -11.63 9.75 -13.00
CA PRO A 385 -10.50 10.58 -12.56
C PRO A 385 -9.58 10.95 -13.74
N SER A 386 -10.10 11.76 -14.65
CA SER A 386 -9.41 12.40 -15.77
C SER A 386 -10.07 13.74 -16.07
N THR A 387 -9.27 14.77 -16.31
CA THR A 387 -9.79 16.12 -16.66
C THR A 387 -10.38 16.20 -18.06
N THR A 388 -10.17 15.18 -18.90
CA THR A 388 -10.79 15.06 -20.23
C THR A 388 -12.09 14.24 -20.21
N ALA A 389 -12.45 13.65 -19.07
CA ALA A 389 -13.70 12.90 -18.93
C ALA A 389 -14.92 13.85 -18.90
N GLY A 390 -16.10 13.27 -19.16
CA GLY A 390 -17.38 13.95 -18.95
C GLY A 390 -17.56 14.41 -17.50
N SER A 391 -18.40 15.42 -17.30
CA SER A 391 -18.73 15.94 -15.98
C SER A 391 -20.15 15.57 -15.58
N LEU A 392 -20.29 14.94 -14.41
CA LEU A 392 -21.57 14.60 -13.81
C LEU A 392 -22.31 15.82 -13.25
N LYS A 393 -21.56 16.78 -12.70
CA LYS A 393 -22.09 18.01 -12.10
C LYS A 393 -21.03 19.10 -12.06
N THR A 394 -21.46 20.35 -12.00
CA THR A 394 -20.61 21.52 -11.81
C THR A 394 -21.04 22.33 -10.59
N TYR A 395 -20.08 23.00 -9.97
CA TYR A 395 -20.30 23.87 -8.83
C TYR A 395 -19.63 25.23 -9.07
N ALA A 396 -20.28 26.30 -8.65
CA ALA A 396 -19.70 27.64 -8.71
C ALA A 396 -18.50 27.75 -7.74
N LYS A 397 -17.61 28.72 -7.97
CA LYS A 397 -16.52 29.03 -7.04
C LYS A 397 -17.08 29.27 -5.63
N ASN A 398 -16.34 28.83 -4.61
CA ASN A 398 -16.69 28.87 -3.19
C ASN A 398 -17.86 27.96 -2.78
N SER A 399 -18.46 27.17 -3.69
CA SER A 399 -19.40 26.13 -3.27
C SER A 399 -18.71 25.12 -2.35
N VAL A 400 -19.39 24.72 -1.28
CA VAL A 400 -18.90 23.69 -0.36
C VAL A 400 -19.09 22.30 -0.96
N LEU A 401 -18.01 21.52 -0.94
CA LEU A 401 -17.94 20.17 -1.48
C LEU A 401 -17.50 19.20 -0.39
N LYS A 402 -18.18 18.05 -0.32
CA LYS A 402 -17.82 16.93 0.56
C LYS A 402 -17.22 15.81 -0.26
N TYR A 403 -16.10 15.27 0.18
CA TYR A 403 -15.33 14.28 -0.58
C TYR A 403 -14.42 13.44 0.32
N ARG A 404 -13.83 12.38 -0.22
CA ARG A 404 -12.83 11.52 0.44
C ARG A 404 -11.58 11.42 -0.43
N GLY A 405 -10.42 11.13 0.17
CA GLY A 405 -9.19 10.83 -0.57
C GLY A 405 -9.39 9.63 -1.51
N TYR A 406 -8.92 9.73 -2.75
CA TYR A 406 -9.01 8.62 -3.72
C TYR A 406 -7.65 8.19 -4.28
N SER A 407 -6.81 9.16 -4.63
CA SER A 407 -5.46 8.92 -5.12
C SER A 407 -4.59 10.15 -4.85
N ALA A 408 -3.37 10.20 -5.41
CA ALA A 408 -2.48 11.35 -5.24
C ALA A 408 -3.15 12.65 -5.73
N ASN A 409 -3.82 12.62 -6.89
CA ASN A 409 -4.36 13.79 -7.58
C ASN A 409 -5.89 13.91 -7.55
N TRP A 410 -6.60 12.91 -7.01
CA TRP A 410 -8.05 12.88 -7.04
C TRP A 410 -8.67 12.66 -5.66
N TYR A 411 -9.79 13.34 -5.45
CA TYR A 411 -10.80 13.00 -4.45
C TYR A 411 -11.96 12.25 -5.12
N VAL A 412 -12.72 11.51 -4.30
CA VAL A 412 -13.96 10.84 -4.69
C VAL A 412 -15.14 11.37 -3.88
N THR A 413 -16.31 11.45 -4.49
CA THR A 413 -17.56 11.89 -3.85
C THR A 413 -18.74 11.10 -4.39
N GLU A 414 -19.81 11.04 -3.61
CA GLU A 414 -21.10 10.50 -4.04
C GLU A 414 -22.06 11.66 -4.28
N ILE A 415 -22.61 11.74 -5.48
CA ILE A 415 -23.54 12.80 -5.88
C ILE A 415 -24.80 12.19 -6.47
N LYS A 416 -25.93 12.84 -6.20
CA LYS A 416 -27.22 12.45 -6.78
C LYS A 416 -27.39 13.15 -8.12
N VAL A 417 -27.45 12.40 -9.21
CA VAL A 417 -27.70 12.89 -10.58
C VAL A 417 -28.98 12.25 -11.07
N ASN A 418 -29.99 13.07 -11.41
CA ASN A 418 -31.33 12.59 -11.80
C ASN A 418 -31.95 11.59 -10.81
N GLY A 419 -31.74 11.83 -9.50
CA GLY A 419 -32.26 10.96 -8.44
C GLY A 419 -31.42 9.71 -8.13
N VAL A 420 -30.39 9.41 -8.92
CA VAL A 420 -29.53 8.22 -8.76
C VAL A 420 -28.17 8.64 -8.18
N ASN A 421 -27.69 7.90 -7.18
CA ASN A 421 -26.35 8.11 -6.63
C ASN A 421 -25.30 7.64 -7.63
N GLN A 422 -24.36 8.52 -7.94
CA GLN A 422 -23.22 8.25 -8.81
C GLN A 422 -21.92 8.63 -8.11
N THR A 423 -20.88 7.84 -8.37
CA THR A 423 -19.52 8.15 -7.94
C THR A 423 -18.92 9.19 -8.87
N GLY A 424 -18.47 10.31 -8.29
CA GLY A 424 -17.82 11.39 -9.00
C GLY A 424 -16.41 11.65 -8.49
N TYR A 425 -15.58 12.25 -9.34
CA TYR A 425 -14.17 12.52 -9.05
C TYR A 425 -13.87 14.01 -9.10
N ILE A 426 -13.06 14.50 -8.16
CA ILE A 426 -12.68 15.91 -8.06
C ILE A 426 -11.16 15.99 -8.12
N LYS A 427 -10.62 16.84 -8.99
CA LYS A 427 -9.18 17.08 -9.01
C LYS A 427 -8.79 17.81 -7.73
N LYS A 428 -7.77 17.32 -6.99
CA LYS A 428 -7.40 17.91 -5.69
C LYS A 428 -7.06 19.40 -5.77
N SER A 429 -6.45 19.85 -6.87
CA SER A 429 -6.12 21.26 -7.11
C SER A 429 -7.34 22.18 -7.25
N ASP A 430 -8.55 21.62 -7.38
CA ASP A 430 -9.76 22.39 -7.69
C ASP A 430 -10.63 22.60 -6.44
N VAL A 431 -10.13 22.16 -5.28
CA VAL A 431 -10.73 22.34 -3.95
C VAL A 431 -9.68 22.73 -2.92
N SER A 432 -10.06 23.54 -1.93
CA SER A 432 -9.18 23.96 -0.83
C SER A 432 -10.01 24.25 0.42
N SER A 433 -9.41 24.18 1.61
CA SER A 433 -10.04 24.65 2.84
C SER A 433 -10.11 26.18 2.93
N GLN A 434 -9.50 26.90 1.98
CA GLN A 434 -9.43 28.36 1.99
C GLN A 434 -9.74 28.94 0.61
N THR A 435 -10.27 30.15 0.60
CA THR A 435 -10.42 30.99 -0.59
C THR A 435 -9.88 32.39 -0.30
N ILE A 436 -9.55 33.12 -1.36
CA ILE A 436 -9.11 34.51 -1.28
C ILE A 436 -10.16 35.39 -1.96
N THR A 437 -10.64 36.41 -1.25
CA THR A 437 -11.56 37.41 -1.76
C THR A 437 -10.84 38.74 -1.94
N ASN A 438 -10.67 39.14 -3.19
CA ASN A 438 -10.10 40.44 -3.55
C ASN A 438 -11.22 41.46 -3.80
N TYR A 439 -11.20 42.57 -3.07
CA TYR A 439 -12.24 43.62 -3.15
C TYR A 439 -11.91 44.72 -4.16
N GLY A 440 -10.80 44.60 -4.88
CA GLY A 440 -10.35 45.62 -5.83
C GLY A 440 -9.86 46.92 -5.19
N LEU A 441 -9.72 46.96 -3.85
CA LEU A 441 -9.41 48.12 -3.03
C LEU A 441 -7.96 48.05 -2.51
N THR A 442 -7.25 49.17 -2.42
CA THR A 442 -5.95 49.22 -1.72
C THR A 442 -6.17 49.32 -0.20
N LEU A 443 -5.24 48.81 0.59
CA LEU A 443 -5.34 48.88 2.06
C LEU A 443 -5.42 50.34 2.55
N ASP A 444 -4.66 51.25 1.94
CA ASP A 444 -4.66 52.69 2.25
C ASP A 444 -6.03 53.34 2.05
N LYS A 445 -6.70 52.99 0.95
CA LYS A 445 -8.05 53.47 0.66
C LYS A 445 -9.05 52.89 1.66
N ALA A 446 -8.92 51.61 1.99
CA ALA A 446 -9.76 50.96 2.99
C ALA A 446 -9.62 51.64 4.36
N VAL A 447 -8.40 51.87 4.85
CA VAL A 447 -8.13 52.61 6.09
C VAL A 447 -8.75 54.00 6.04
N SER A 448 -8.58 54.73 4.94
CA SER A 448 -9.11 56.08 4.78
C SER A 448 -10.64 56.13 4.85
N LEU A 449 -11.33 55.10 4.33
CA LEU A 449 -12.79 54.98 4.42
C LEU A 449 -13.24 54.57 5.82
N GLN A 450 -12.50 53.70 6.50
CA GLN A 450 -12.76 53.32 7.90
C GLN A 450 -12.63 54.51 8.85
N MET A 451 -11.64 55.38 8.64
CA MET A 451 -11.43 56.56 9.48
C MET A 451 -12.62 57.54 9.47
N LYS A 452 -13.48 57.51 8.45
CA LYS A 452 -14.71 58.32 8.38
C LYS A 452 -15.82 57.83 9.30
N MET A 453 -15.68 56.63 9.88
CA MET A 453 -16.67 56.03 10.78
C MET A 453 -16.39 56.29 12.25
N SER A 454 -15.45 57.20 12.56
CA SER A 454 -15.00 57.49 13.93
C SER A 454 -14.65 56.22 14.72
N PRO A 455 -13.74 55.36 14.20
CA PRO A 455 -13.41 54.10 14.84
C PRO A 455 -12.79 54.35 16.21
N VAL A 456 -13.08 53.45 17.16
CA VAL A 456 -12.57 53.55 18.53
C VAL A 456 -11.69 52.35 18.89
N THR A 457 -10.87 52.52 19.91
CA THR A 457 -10.05 51.47 20.53
C THR A 457 -10.07 51.66 22.04
N ASP A 458 -9.88 50.58 22.80
CA ASP A 458 -9.70 50.69 24.24
C ASP A 458 -8.37 51.40 24.58
N ALA A 459 -8.32 52.07 25.74
CA ALA A 459 -7.18 52.86 26.21
C ALA A 459 -5.96 52.01 26.59
N SER A 460 -6.09 50.68 26.59
CA SER A 460 -5.05 49.74 26.95
C SER A 460 -4.34 49.19 25.72
N ASN A 461 -3.22 49.79 25.32
CA ASN A 461 -2.20 49.12 24.48
C ASN A 461 -1.54 47.90 25.20
N ILE A 462 -2.26 47.19 26.06
CA ILE A 462 -1.74 46.14 26.95
C ILE A 462 -2.03 44.79 26.33
N ARG A 463 -0.99 43.96 26.21
CA ARG A 463 -1.10 42.50 26.05
C ARG A 463 -1.73 41.93 27.33
N VAL A 464 -3.05 42.00 27.46
CA VAL A 464 -3.74 41.41 28.61
C VAL A 464 -4.05 39.94 28.31
N SER A 465 -3.79 39.05 29.26
CA SER A 465 -4.21 37.65 29.17
C SER A 465 -5.75 37.55 29.10
N ASN A 466 -6.27 36.56 28.36
CA ASN A 466 -7.67 36.52 27.90
C ASN A 466 -8.74 36.46 28.99
N ASP A 467 -8.41 35.97 30.19
CA ASP A 467 -9.40 35.85 31.27
C ASP A 467 -9.78 37.21 31.89
N GLU A 468 -8.92 38.22 31.77
CA GLU A 468 -9.14 39.53 32.38
C GLU A 468 -9.89 40.52 31.46
N LEU A 469 -9.77 40.37 30.12
CA LEU A 469 -10.43 41.23 29.13
C LEU A 469 -11.95 41.02 29.07
N LEU A 470 -12.40 39.79 29.28
CA LEU A 470 -13.83 39.44 29.28
C LEU A 470 -14.58 40.03 30.49
N TYR A 471 -13.86 40.28 31.59
CA TYR A 471 -14.44 40.82 32.82
C TYR A 471 -14.48 42.37 32.79
N ARG A 472 -13.48 43.03 32.19
CA ARG A 472 -13.38 44.51 32.21
C ARG A 472 -14.30 45.22 31.21
N SER A 473 -14.72 44.59 30.10
CA SER A 473 -15.73 45.18 29.21
C SER A 473 -17.11 45.33 29.86
N ARG A 474 -17.38 44.54 30.91
CA ARG A 474 -18.65 44.56 31.66
C ARG A 474 -18.59 45.45 32.91
N ALA A 475 -17.39 45.67 33.46
CA ALA A 475 -17.17 46.50 34.65
C ALA A 475 -16.88 47.98 34.35
N ALA A 476 -16.41 48.31 33.14
CA ALA A 476 -16.18 49.69 32.71
C ALA A 476 -17.45 50.34 32.17
N SER A 477 -18.51 50.33 32.97
CA SER A 477 -19.66 51.19 32.74
C SER A 477 -19.26 52.60 33.19
N TRP A 478 -19.33 53.57 32.27
CA TRP A 478 -19.34 55.03 32.52
C TRP A 478 -18.03 55.77 32.78
N ASP A 479 -16.90 55.35 32.20
CA ASP A 479 -15.73 56.25 32.07
C ASP A 479 -15.39 56.48 30.60
N ASP A 480 -15.70 57.68 30.10
CA ASP A 480 -15.26 58.22 28.80
C ASP A 480 -13.72 58.19 28.65
N SER A 481 -12.95 57.89 29.71
CA SER A 481 -11.50 57.69 29.65
C SER A 481 -11.07 56.34 29.05
N TYR A 482 -11.95 55.33 28.98
CA TYR A 482 -11.59 53.96 28.55
C TYR A 482 -11.64 53.76 27.03
N TRP A 483 -12.55 54.41 26.30
CA TRP A 483 -12.64 54.32 24.85
C TRP A 483 -12.09 55.58 24.19
N LYS A 484 -11.16 55.42 23.26
CA LYS A 484 -10.50 56.53 22.56
C LYS A 484 -10.64 56.40 21.05
N SER A 485 -10.64 57.51 20.35
CA SER A 485 -10.56 57.52 18.89
C SER A 485 -9.31 56.78 18.42
N ALA A 486 -9.48 55.83 17.50
CA ALA A 486 -8.39 55.07 16.92
C ALA A 486 -7.63 55.90 15.88
N THR A 487 -6.31 55.76 15.84
CA THR A 487 -5.48 56.33 14.77
C THR A 487 -5.54 55.48 13.50
N ALA A 488 -5.22 56.07 12.34
CA ALA A 488 -5.16 55.34 11.08
C ALA A 488 -4.16 54.17 11.10
N ALA A 489 -3.05 54.29 11.83
CA ALA A 489 -2.07 53.22 12.01
C ALA A 489 -2.65 52.04 12.82
N GLN A 490 -3.40 52.34 13.88
CA GLN A 490 -4.10 51.32 14.66
C GLN A 490 -5.19 50.64 13.83
N VAL A 491 -5.98 51.40 13.07
CA VAL A 491 -6.96 50.83 12.13
C VAL A 491 -6.28 49.91 11.13
N ARG A 492 -5.19 50.34 10.49
CA ARG A 492 -4.41 49.51 9.54
C ARG A 492 -3.99 48.19 10.16
N LYS A 493 -3.46 48.22 11.39
CA LYS A 493 -2.97 47.02 12.08
C LYS A 493 -4.04 45.93 12.16
N TYR A 494 -5.31 46.28 12.39
CA TYR A 494 -6.40 45.31 12.50
C TYR A 494 -7.12 45.03 11.17
N LEU A 495 -7.06 45.97 10.23
CA LEU A 495 -7.69 45.84 8.92
C LEU A 495 -6.82 44.99 7.97
N ASP A 496 -5.50 45.02 8.11
CA ASP A 496 -4.59 44.32 7.23
C ASP A 496 -4.58 42.80 7.49
N PRO A 497 -5.03 41.97 6.54
CA PRO A 497 -5.08 40.52 6.72
C PRO A 497 -3.71 39.86 6.79
N GLU A 498 -2.66 40.49 6.28
CA GLU A 498 -1.30 39.93 6.29
C GLU A 498 -0.68 39.90 7.70
N ASN A 499 -1.25 40.65 8.64
CA ASN A 499 -0.84 40.62 10.06
C ASN A 499 -1.24 39.35 10.81
N TYR A 500 -1.96 38.42 10.16
CA TYR A 500 -2.53 37.24 10.80
C TYR A 500 -2.03 35.95 10.17
N THR A 501 -1.19 35.22 10.89
CA THR A 501 -0.60 33.97 10.41
C THR A 501 -1.62 32.82 10.40
N PRO A 502 -1.67 31.98 9.34
CA PRO A 502 -2.47 30.76 9.33
C PRO A 502 -2.20 29.88 10.56
N GLY A 503 -3.26 29.40 11.19
CA GLY A 503 -3.18 28.60 12.43
C GLY A 503 -3.10 29.41 13.72
N SER A 504 -2.90 30.73 13.67
CA SER A 504 -3.02 31.58 14.85
C SER A 504 -4.47 31.69 15.33
N ARG A 505 -4.64 32.03 16.60
CA ARG A 505 -5.96 32.29 17.21
C ARG A 505 -6.71 33.39 16.47
N GLU A 506 -6.02 34.43 16.05
CA GLU A 506 -6.57 35.58 15.35
C GLU A 506 -7.05 35.20 13.94
N TYR A 507 -6.51 34.12 13.35
CA TYR A 507 -6.87 33.66 12.01
C TYR A 507 -8.33 33.19 11.89
N TYR A 508 -8.96 32.77 13.01
CA TYR A 508 -10.39 32.44 13.04
C TYR A 508 -11.30 33.61 12.67
N GLN A 509 -10.80 34.85 12.61
CA GLN A 509 -11.59 35.97 12.12
C GLN A 509 -11.97 35.82 10.64
N PHE A 510 -11.23 35.00 9.89
CA PHE A 510 -11.47 34.66 8.49
C PHE A 510 -12.31 33.38 8.33
N LEU A 511 -12.73 32.75 9.43
CA LEU A 511 -13.55 31.53 9.35
C LEU A 511 -14.90 31.85 8.71
N ILE A 512 -15.29 31.03 7.74
CA ILE A 512 -16.61 31.08 7.11
C ILE A 512 -17.65 30.64 8.14
N LEU A 513 -18.55 31.56 8.47
CA LEU A 513 -19.63 31.41 9.43
C LEU A 513 -20.95 31.02 8.77
N SER A 514 -21.03 31.05 7.44
CA SER A 514 -22.18 30.64 6.60
C SER A 514 -22.24 29.13 6.34
N GLU A 515 -21.53 28.34 7.16
CA GLU A 515 -21.50 26.88 7.07
C GLU A 515 -21.44 26.27 8.47
N PRO A 516 -22.23 25.22 8.76
CA PRO A 516 -22.10 24.45 9.98
C PRO A 516 -20.70 23.83 10.12
N ALA A 517 -20.14 23.86 11.33
CA ALA A 517 -18.84 23.27 11.63
C ALA A 517 -18.90 21.73 11.67
N GLY A 518 -20.08 21.13 11.86
CA GLY A 518 -20.26 19.68 11.84
C GLY A 518 -19.79 18.99 13.12
N THR A 519 -19.96 19.66 14.25
CA THR A 519 -19.50 19.24 15.58
C THR A 519 -20.35 18.14 16.22
N SER A 520 -19.83 17.53 17.28
CA SER A 520 -20.54 16.54 18.10
C SER A 520 -21.23 17.21 19.29
N ALA A 521 -22.55 17.02 19.41
CA ALA A 521 -23.34 17.53 20.53
C ALA A 521 -22.81 17.01 21.88
N THR A 522 -22.39 15.75 21.93
CA THR A 522 -21.83 15.11 23.12
C THR A 522 -20.50 15.77 23.52
N GLU A 523 -19.64 16.02 22.54
CA GLU A 523 -18.33 16.64 22.78
C GLU A 523 -18.48 18.09 23.25
N ILE A 524 -19.36 18.87 22.61
CA ILE A 524 -19.67 20.23 23.03
C ILE A 524 -20.24 20.26 24.44
N ASN A 525 -21.22 19.41 24.76
CA ASN A 525 -21.82 19.40 26.09
C ASN A 525 -20.79 19.04 27.17
N LYS A 526 -19.92 18.07 26.89
CA LYS A 526 -18.90 17.60 27.85
C LYS A 526 -17.77 18.61 28.03
N ASN A 527 -17.23 19.13 26.94
CA ASN A 527 -15.96 19.86 26.96
C ASN A 527 -16.15 21.39 26.94
N VAL A 528 -17.28 21.89 26.43
CA VAL A 528 -17.48 23.34 26.19
C VAL A 528 -18.59 23.92 27.07
N LEU A 529 -19.78 23.32 27.04
CA LEU A 529 -20.96 23.83 27.73
C LEU A 529 -21.11 23.31 29.17
N ASN A 530 -20.21 22.42 29.63
CA ASN A 530 -20.20 22.00 31.03
C ASN A 530 -20.03 23.21 31.95
N GLU A 531 -20.85 23.27 33.00
CA GLU A 531 -20.85 24.36 33.99
C GLU A 531 -21.11 25.78 33.42
N LYS A 532 -21.67 25.89 32.21
CA LYS A 532 -22.04 27.18 31.58
C LYS A 532 -23.47 27.60 31.89
N GLY A 533 -23.87 27.50 33.15
CA GLY A 533 -25.19 27.91 33.63
C GLY A 533 -26.34 27.27 32.83
N VAL A 534 -27.30 28.09 32.38
CA VAL A 534 -28.47 27.60 31.61
C VAL A 534 -28.12 27.01 30.24
N LEU A 535 -26.90 27.23 29.75
CA LEU A 535 -26.41 26.68 28.47
C LEU A 535 -25.89 25.25 28.61
N ALA A 536 -25.68 24.76 29.83
CA ALA A 536 -25.25 23.38 30.07
C ALA A 536 -26.24 22.38 29.46
N GLY A 537 -25.71 21.41 28.70
CA GLY A 537 -26.52 20.40 28.01
C GLY A 537 -27.22 20.88 26.74
N LYS A 538 -27.09 22.15 26.32
CA LYS A 538 -27.86 22.73 25.20
C LYS A 538 -27.18 22.66 23.82
N ALA A 539 -26.13 21.86 23.65
CA ALA A 539 -25.42 21.72 22.37
C ALA A 539 -26.36 21.35 21.21
N ALA A 540 -27.34 20.47 21.44
CA ALA A 540 -28.30 20.07 20.40
C ALA A 540 -29.11 21.26 19.85
N SER A 541 -29.47 22.23 20.69
CA SER A 541 -30.17 23.46 20.26
C SER A 541 -29.28 24.36 19.42
N PHE A 542 -27.99 24.48 19.77
CA PHE A 542 -27.02 25.24 18.95
C PHE A 542 -26.78 24.58 17.60
N ILE A 543 -26.63 23.26 17.55
CA ILE A 543 -26.45 22.50 16.30
C ILE A 543 -27.73 22.57 15.44
N GLN A 544 -28.91 22.48 16.05
CA GLN A 544 -30.18 22.67 15.35
C GLN A 544 -30.28 24.08 14.77
N ALA A 545 -29.94 25.11 15.56
CA ALA A 545 -29.95 26.50 15.15
C ALA A 545 -29.00 26.74 13.97
N ALA A 546 -27.78 26.22 14.07
CA ALA A 546 -26.77 26.24 13.01
C ALA A 546 -27.25 25.55 11.73
N SER A 547 -27.74 24.32 11.83
CA SER A 547 -28.23 23.58 10.67
C SER A 547 -29.44 24.23 10.01
N SER A 548 -30.37 24.78 10.79
CA SER A 548 -31.61 25.39 10.26
C SER A 548 -31.33 26.72 9.55
N ASN A 549 -30.28 27.42 9.98
CA ASN A 549 -29.92 28.72 9.44
C ASN A 549 -28.68 28.67 8.54
N GLY A 550 -28.05 27.51 8.33
CA GLY A 550 -26.81 27.40 7.54
C GLY A 550 -25.67 28.23 8.12
N ILE A 551 -25.45 28.18 9.43
CA ILE A 551 -24.39 28.95 10.08
C ILE A 551 -23.55 28.10 11.04
N ASN A 552 -22.39 28.62 11.44
CA ASN A 552 -21.42 27.94 12.28
C ASN A 552 -21.84 27.88 13.77
N GLU A 553 -22.04 26.67 14.32
CA GLU A 553 -22.46 26.48 15.71
C GLU A 553 -21.39 26.87 16.74
N VAL A 554 -20.10 26.77 16.42
CA VAL A 554 -19.02 27.18 17.33
C VAL A 554 -19.03 28.69 17.51
N TYR A 555 -19.27 29.44 16.44
CA TYR A 555 -19.50 30.88 16.51
C TYR A 555 -20.73 31.20 17.36
N LEU A 556 -21.87 30.53 17.15
CA LEU A 556 -23.07 30.74 17.96
C LEU A 556 -22.83 30.50 19.45
N ILE A 557 -22.13 29.41 19.80
CA ILE A 557 -21.79 29.08 21.18
C ILE A 557 -20.84 30.13 21.76
N SER A 558 -19.78 30.49 21.03
CA SER A 558 -18.82 31.52 21.45
C SER A 558 -19.52 32.84 21.76
N HIS A 559 -20.43 33.25 20.88
CA HIS A 559 -21.21 34.48 21.02
C HIS A 559 -22.17 34.39 22.21
N ALA A 560 -22.95 33.32 22.33
CA ALA A 560 -23.86 33.15 23.46
C ALA A 560 -23.14 33.13 24.81
N LEU A 561 -22.00 32.44 24.91
CA LEU A 561 -21.18 32.43 26.14
C LEU A 561 -20.68 33.82 26.52
N LEU A 562 -20.40 34.69 25.53
CA LEU A 562 -20.00 36.07 25.78
C LEU A 562 -21.18 36.89 26.30
N GLU A 563 -22.27 36.92 25.53
CA GLU A 563 -23.44 37.76 25.81
C GLU A 563 -24.15 37.37 27.12
N THR A 564 -24.08 36.10 27.50
CA THR A 564 -24.77 35.58 28.69
C THR A 564 -23.89 35.47 29.93
N ALA A 565 -22.64 35.93 29.87
CA ALA A 565 -21.65 35.69 30.92
C ALA A 565 -21.60 34.20 31.32
N ASN A 566 -21.32 33.32 30.35
CA ASN A 566 -21.35 31.87 30.51
C ASN A 566 -22.70 31.33 31.02
N GLY A 567 -23.83 31.85 30.51
CA GLY A 567 -25.17 31.36 30.81
C GLY A 567 -25.71 31.77 32.19
N THR A 568 -25.18 32.84 32.80
CA THR A 568 -25.55 33.27 34.17
C THR A 568 -26.21 34.65 34.23
N SER A 569 -26.21 35.41 33.14
CA SER A 569 -26.83 36.74 33.11
C SER A 569 -28.34 36.68 33.37
N PRO A 570 -28.97 37.75 33.90
CA PRO A 570 -30.41 37.78 34.15
C PRO A 570 -31.27 37.45 32.92
N LEU A 571 -30.90 37.98 31.75
CA LEU A 571 -31.58 37.67 30.48
C LEU A 571 -31.42 36.19 30.06
N ALA A 572 -30.30 35.56 30.40
CA ALA A 572 -30.06 34.16 30.13
C ALA A 572 -30.79 33.23 31.11
N THR A 573 -30.85 33.60 32.40
CA THR A 573 -31.55 32.82 33.43
C THR A 573 -33.06 33.04 33.42
N GLY A 574 -33.51 34.12 32.78
CA GLY A 574 -34.90 34.40 32.47
C GLY A 574 -35.45 35.61 33.24
N ILE A 575 -36.15 36.49 32.54
CA ILE A 575 -36.83 37.66 33.12
C ILE A 575 -38.32 37.52 32.91
N LYS A 576 -39.11 37.81 33.95
CA LYS A 576 -40.58 37.86 33.83
C LYS A 576 -40.99 39.18 33.17
N TYR A 577 -41.58 39.11 31.99
CA TYR A 577 -42.11 40.25 31.24
C TYR A 577 -43.57 39.99 30.88
N ASN A 578 -44.49 40.90 31.24
CA ASN A 578 -45.94 40.73 31.04
C ASN A 578 -46.49 39.36 31.49
N GLY A 579 -46.01 38.85 32.64
CA GLY A 579 -46.46 37.57 33.20
C GLY A 579 -45.76 36.33 32.65
N THR A 580 -44.98 36.43 31.58
CA THR A 580 -44.26 35.32 30.94
C THR A 580 -42.76 35.42 31.22
N THR A 581 -42.13 34.31 31.64
CA THR A 581 -40.67 34.24 31.72
C THR A 581 -40.09 34.08 30.32
N VAL A 582 -39.18 34.97 29.96
CA VAL A 582 -38.55 35.02 28.64
C VAL A 582 -37.03 35.04 28.76
N TYR A 583 -36.38 34.54 27.73
CA TYR A 583 -34.94 34.27 27.71
C TYR A 583 -34.30 34.92 26.50
N ASN A 584 -33.07 35.40 26.64
CA ASN A 584 -32.30 36.00 25.54
C ASN A 584 -30.83 35.58 25.64
N MET A 585 -30.35 34.84 24.63
CA MET A 585 -29.01 34.23 24.66
C MET A 585 -27.94 35.03 23.91
N TYR A 586 -28.33 36.11 23.25
CA TYR A 586 -27.45 36.89 22.37
C TYR A 586 -27.57 38.40 22.59
N GLY A 587 -28.21 38.83 23.69
CA GLY A 587 -28.40 40.25 24.01
C GLY A 587 -29.22 41.03 22.97
N ILE A 588 -30.02 40.34 22.14
CA ILE A 588 -30.72 41.00 21.01
C ILE A 588 -31.78 41.96 21.55
N GLY A 589 -31.72 43.22 21.13
CA GLY A 589 -32.64 44.26 21.58
C GLY A 589 -32.38 44.76 23.00
N ALA A 590 -31.24 44.42 23.62
CA ALA A 590 -30.80 44.95 24.91
C ALA A 590 -30.01 46.26 24.69
N TYR A 591 -30.66 47.40 24.93
CA TYR A 591 -30.04 48.72 24.76
C TYR A 591 -29.42 49.24 26.06
N ASP A 592 -28.35 50.02 25.97
CA ASP A 592 -27.52 50.46 27.10
C ASP A 592 -28.29 51.13 28.25
N HIS A 593 -29.40 51.82 27.95
CA HIS A 593 -30.19 52.53 28.97
C HIS A 593 -31.06 51.60 29.83
N ASP A 594 -31.45 50.43 29.33
CA ASP A 594 -32.20 49.40 30.07
C ASP A 594 -32.05 48.03 29.36
N PRO A 595 -30.87 47.40 29.45
CA PRO A 595 -30.56 46.21 28.65
C PRO A 595 -31.45 45.03 29.05
N ASN A 596 -31.81 44.91 30.32
CA ASN A 596 -32.67 43.82 30.82
C ASN A 596 -34.13 44.01 30.39
N GLY A 597 -34.73 45.19 30.57
CA GLY A 597 -36.14 45.41 30.22
C GLY A 597 -36.38 45.42 28.72
N THR A 598 -35.51 46.08 27.96
CA THR A 598 -35.62 46.12 26.49
C THR A 598 -35.33 44.76 25.85
N GLY A 599 -34.32 44.04 26.35
CA GLY A 599 -33.99 42.68 25.91
C GLY A 599 -35.09 41.66 26.24
N ALA A 600 -35.73 41.77 27.42
CA ALA A 600 -36.86 40.92 27.79
C ALA A 600 -38.11 41.23 26.96
N LYS A 601 -38.41 42.50 26.70
CA LYS A 601 -39.49 42.90 25.78
C LYS A 601 -39.29 42.31 24.39
N TYR A 602 -38.07 42.39 23.86
CA TYR A 602 -37.75 41.79 22.56
C TYR A 602 -37.98 40.27 22.57
N ALA A 603 -37.43 39.58 23.58
CA ALA A 603 -37.60 38.13 23.74
C ALA A 603 -39.07 37.71 23.86
N TYR A 604 -39.89 38.50 24.56
CA TYR A 604 -41.34 38.30 24.66
C TYR A 604 -42.02 38.37 23.29
N ASN A 605 -41.72 39.41 22.50
CA ASN A 605 -42.30 39.60 21.18
C ASN A 605 -41.89 38.48 20.19
N GLN A 606 -40.72 37.87 20.39
CA GLN A 606 -40.24 36.74 19.59
C GLN A 606 -40.69 35.37 20.13
N GLY A 607 -41.42 35.32 21.26
CA GLY A 607 -41.89 34.08 21.86
C GLY A 607 -40.78 33.21 22.46
N TRP A 608 -39.67 33.80 22.91
CA TRP A 608 -38.52 33.09 23.49
C TRP A 608 -38.79 32.68 24.95
N THR A 609 -39.76 31.77 25.14
CA THR A 609 -40.26 31.32 26.46
C THR A 609 -39.46 30.16 27.07
N SER A 610 -38.30 29.83 26.50
CA SER A 610 -37.38 28.78 26.98
C SER A 610 -35.98 29.08 26.46
N VAL A 611 -34.94 28.56 27.11
CA VAL A 611 -33.54 28.70 26.68
C VAL A 611 -33.34 28.22 25.24
N GLU A 612 -33.89 27.06 24.88
CA GLU A 612 -33.77 26.46 23.55
C GLU A 612 -34.39 27.33 22.45
N LYS A 613 -35.60 27.85 22.69
CA LYS A 613 -36.25 28.81 21.78
C LYS A 613 -35.42 30.09 21.62
N ALA A 614 -34.80 30.59 22.70
CA ALA A 614 -33.93 31.76 22.64
C ALA A 614 -32.64 31.49 21.86
N ILE A 615 -32.04 30.30 21.99
CA ILE A 615 -30.89 29.85 21.18
C ILE A 615 -31.28 29.81 19.70
N VAL A 616 -32.34 29.07 19.35
CA VAL A 616 -32.73 28.87 17.95
C VAL A 616 -33.23 30.15 17.29
N GLY A 617 -34.09 30.92 17.98
CA GLY A 617 -34.66 32.16 17.46
C GLY A 617 -33.63 33.29 17.36
N GLY A 618 -32.73 33.43 18.34
CA GLY A 618 -31.68 34.44 18.29
C GLY A 618 -30.64 34.16 17.21
N ALA A 619 -30.30 32.89 16.97
CA ALA A 619 -29.42 32.51 15.86
C ALA A 619 -29.97 32.91 14.49
N ALA A 620 -31.29 32.81 14.28
CA ALA A 620 -31.94 33.23 13.03
C ALA A 620 -31.80 34.74 12.77
N PHE A 621 -31.85 35.56 13.84
CA PHE A 621 -31.61 37.00 13.73
C PHE A 621 -30.17 37.30 13.29
N VAL A 622 -29.18 36.65 13.91
CA VAL A 622 -27.75 36.83 13.57
C VAL A 622 -27.48 36.37 12.13
N ALA A 623 -28.00 35.19 11.74
CA ALA A 623 -27.86 34.65 10.40
C ALA A 623 -28.39 35.61 9.34
N LYS A 624 -29.64 36.07 9.49
CA LYS A 624 -30.32 36.94 8.52
C LYS A 624 -29.68 38.33 8.41
N SER A 625 -29.26 38.93 9.53
CA SER A 625 -28.86 40.34 9.58
C SER A 625 -27.42 40.59 9.13
N TYR A 626 -26.56 39.56 9.16
CA TYR A 626 -25.13 39.70 8.83
C TYR A 626 -24.64 38.59 7.91
N ILE A 627 -24.70 37.33 8.32
CA ILE A 627 -24.07 36.21 7.60
C ILE A 627 -24.68 36.07 6.19
N HIS A 628 -26.01 36.02 6.09
CA HIS A 628 -26.73 35.96 4.80
C HIS A 628 -26.77 37.29 4.05
N ALA A 629 -26.30 38.38 4.66
CA ALA A 629 -26.11 39.67 3.98
C ALA A 629 -24.73 39.79 3.31
N GLY A 630 -23.94 38.70 3.27
CA GLY A 630 -22.62 38.64 2.65
C GLY A 630 -21.45 38.92 3.61
N GLN A 631 -21.73 39.11 4.90
CA GLN A 631 -20.71 39.32 5.94
C GLN A 631 -20.52 38.03 6.76
N ASP A 632 -20.10 36.97 6.07
CA ASP A 632 -20.02 35.61 6.61
C ASP A 632 -18.67 35.28 7.27
N THR A 633 -17.87 36.27 7.65
CA THR A 633 -16.71 36.09 8.52
C THR A 633 -16.70 37.21 9.56
N LEU A 634 -16.09 37.00 10.74
CA LEU A 634 -15.96 38.06 11.74
C LEU A 634 -15.24 39.30 11.17
N TYR A 635 -14.27 39.08 10.29
CA TYR A 635 -13.60 40.15 9.56
C TYR A 635 -14.59 40.97 8.72
N LYS A 636 -15.42 40.31 7.90
CA LYS A 636 -16.42 40.99 7.07
C LYS A 636 -17.50 41.68 7.92
N MET A 637 -17.89 41.08 9.05
CA MET A 637 -18.81 41.69 10.01
C MET A 637 -18.23 42.98 10.61
N ARG A 638 -16.93 43.01 10.93
CA ARG A 638 -16.27 44.20 11.48
C ARG A 638 -16.00 45.26 10.43
N TRP A 639 -15.43 44.89 9.29
CA TRP A 639 -14.84 45.85 8.37
C TRP A 639 -15.73 46.16 7.16
N ASN A 640 -16.57 45.21 6.75
CA ASN A 640 -17.38 45.28 5.52
C ASN A 640 -16.63 45.87 4.31
N PRO A 641 -15.55 45.21 3.85
CA PRO A 641 -14.78 45.65 2.70
C PRO A 641 -15.60 45.74 1.40
N GLU A 642 -16.64 44.91 1.25
CA GLU A 642 -17.54 44.95 0.11
C GLU A 642 -18.27 46.30 -0.01
N SER A 643 -18.80 46.84 1.10
CA SER A 643 -19.40 48.19 1.11
C SER A 643 -18.39 49.26 0.73
N MET A 644 -17.16 49.17 1.24
CA MET A 644 -16.11 50.13 0.91
C MET A 644 -15.79 50.11 -0.58
N ALA A 645 -15.71 48.92 -1.17
CA ALA A 645 -15.40 48.74 -2.59
C ALA A 645 -16.54 49.17 -3.51
N THR A 646 -17.79 48.82 -3.18
CA THR A 646 -18.95 49.02 -4.06
C THR A 646 -19.63 50.38 -3.88
N LYS A 647 -19.66 50.90 -2.64
CA LYS A 647 -20.35 52.16 -2.31
C LYS A 647 -19.41 53.32 -2.03
N GLY A 648 -18.11 53.06 -1.85
CA GLY A 648 -17.13 54.09 -1.52
C GLY A 648 -17.19 54.60 -0.08
N TYR A 649 -17.87 53.90 0.82
CA TYR A 649 -17.87 54.17 2.27
C TYR A 649 -18.07 52.88 3.09
N ALA A 650 -17.52 52.86 4.31
CA ALA A 650 -17.73 51.76 5.25
C ALA A 650 -19.14 51.85 5.85
N SER A 651 -19.86 50.72 5.93
CA SER A 651 -21.21 50.68 6.48
C SER A 651 -21.55 49.29 7.02
N HIS A 652 -22.65 49.17 7.76
CA HIS A 652 -23.16 47.89 8.29
C HIS A 652 -22.11 47.09 9.08
N GLN A 653 -21.36 47.79 9.93
CA GLN A 653 -20.35 47.18 10.80
C GLN A 653 -20.99 46.71 12.09
N TYR A 654 -20.60 45.53 12.56
CA TYR A 654 -21.15 44.96 13.80
C TYR A 654 -20.71 45.74 15.05
N ALA A 655 -19.54 46.38 15.02
CA ALA A 655 -18.96 47.09 16.15
C ALA A 655 -18.06 48.26 15.73
N THR A 656 -17.91 49.23 16.61
CA THR A 656 -17.03 50.41 16.45
C THR A 656 -15.58 50.14 16.88
N ASP A 657 -15.36 49.22 17.83
CA ASP A 657 -14.04 48.80 18.30
C ASP A 657 -13.22 48.13 17.19
N ILE A 658 -12.07 48.70 16.83
CA ILE A 658 -11.15 48.14 15.81
C ILE A 658 -10.66 46.73 16.15
N GLY A 659 -10.60 46.38 17.44
CA GLY A 659 -10.15 45.06 17.90
C GLY A 659 -11.25 44.01 17.97
N TRP A 660 -12.51 44.38 17.69
CA TRP A 660 -13.67 43.52 17.96
C TRP A 660 -13.55 42.13 17.35
N ALA A 661 -13.23 42.02 16.05
CA ALA A 661 -13.17 40.72 15.35
C ALA A 661 -12.15 39.79 16.00
N VAL A 662 -10.94 40.28 16.27
CA VAL A 662 -9.86 39.54 16.95
C VAL A 662 -10.25 39.14 18.37
N LYS A 663 -10.92 40.02 19.12
CA LYS A 663 -11.37 39.71 20.49
C LYS A 663 -12.35 38.53 20.52
N GLN A 664 -13.18 38.35 19.47
CA GLN A 664 -14.10 37.21 19.37
C GLN A 664 -13.39 35.88 19.09
N THR A 665 -12.23 35.89 18.43
CA THR A 665 -11.61 34.64 17.97
C THR A 665 -11.02 33.79 19.09
N ALA A 666 -10.71 34.39 20.23
CA ALA A 666 -10.06 33.71 21.35
C ALA A 666 -10.87 32.53 21.86
N ARG A 667 -12.17 32.76 22.07
CA ARG A 667 -13.08 31.72 22.54
C ARG A 667 -13.38 30.69 21.46
N MET A 668 -13.47 31.10 20.19
CA MET A 668 -13.61 30.14 19.09
C MET A 668 -12.42 29.19 19.01
N ALA A 669 -11.18 29.71 19.09
CA ALA A 669 -9.99 28.87 19.09
C ALA A 669 -9.93 27.92 20.30
N GLN A 670 -10.32 28.39 21.50
CA GLN A 670 -10.45 27.54 22.68
C GLN A 670 -11.47 26.43 22.46
N ILE A 671 -12.65 26.75 21.94
CA ILE A 671 -13.69 25.76 21.65
C ILE A 671 -13.16 24.72 20.66
N TYR A 672 -12.62 25.14 19.51
CA TYR A 672 -12.07 24.21 18.51
C TYR A 672 -10.93 23.34 19.06
N GLY A 673 -10.08 23.87 19.96
CA GLY A 673 -9.04 23.11 20.63
C GLY A 673 -9.55 22.02 21.59
N LEU A 674 -10.82 22.06 21.96
CA LEU A 674 -11.49 21.08 22.82
C LEU A 674 -12.32 20.04 22.04
N LEU A 675 -12.31 20.15 20.70
CA LEU A 675 -13.09 19.30 19.81
C LEU A 675 -12.18 18.42 18.93
N THR A 676 -12.73 17.32 18.45
CA THR A 676 -12.05 16.36 17.56
C THR A 676 -12.80 16.19 16.23
N GLN A 677 -14.08 16.56 16.20
CA GLN A 677 -14.92 16.51 15.00
C GLN A 677 -15.37 17.91 14.61
N TYR A 678 -14.82 18.46 13.52
CA TYR A 678 -15.26 19.72 12.94
C TYR A 678 -14.69 19.95 11.53
N THR A 679 -15.20 20.97 10.85
CA THR A 679 -14.72 21.52 9.58
C THR A 679 -14.31 22.98 9.79
N LEU A 680 -13.19 23.38 9.18
CA LEU A 680 -12.73 24.77 9.12
C LEU A 680 -12.57 25.18 7.66
N LEU A 681 -13.36 26.16 7.22
CA LEU A 681 -13.25 26.79 5.91
C LEU A 681 -12.98 28.27 6.10
N TYR A 682 -12.05 28.84 5.34
CA TYR A 682 -11.65 30.24 5.49
C TYR A 682 -11.86 31.05 4.22
N ASP A 683 -12.26 32.30 4.39
CA ASP A 683 -12.27 33.31 3.33
C ASP A 683 -11.38 34.48 3.75
N ILE A 684 -10.22 34.56 3.09
CA ILE A 684 -9.17 35.51 3.42
C ILE A 684 -9.36 36.74 2.54
N PRO A 685 -9.60 37.92 3.13
CA PRO A 685 -9.67 39.16 2.36
C PRO A 685 -8.28 39.49 1.80
N SER A 686 -8.23 40.12 0.64
CA SER A 686 -6.99 40.61 0.02
C SER A 686 -7.21 42.02 -0.53
N TYR A 687 -6.26 42.91 -0.24
CA TYR A 687 -6.21 44.26 -0.77
C TYR A 687 -5.15 44.33 -1.87
N LYS A 688 -5.32 45.27 -2.81
CA LYS A 688 -4.29 45.58 -3.80
C LYS A 688 -3.09 46.24 -3.12
N GLU A 689 -1.91 45.85 -3.59
CA GLU A 689 -0.67 46.60 -3.36
C GLU A 689 -0.76 48.03 -3.90
#